data_AF-A0A327H8Z5-F1
#
_entry.id   AF-A0A327H8Z5-F1
#
_cell.length_a   1.000
_cell.length_b   1.000
_cell.length_c   1.000
_cell.angle_alpha   90.00
_cell.angle_beta   90.00
_cell.angle_gamma   90.00
#
_symmetry.space_group_name_H-M   'P 1'
#
loop_
_entity.id
_entity.type
_entity.pdbx_description
1 polymer ?
#
loop_
_entity_poly.entity_id
_entity_poly.type
_entity_poly.pdbx_seq_one_letter_code
_entity_poly.pdbx_strand_id
1 'polypeptide(L)'
;MGRLSAFLLVFTLVAMSAGPLLAPPSPSDSPIEAFDTSGRALVDFTVSDISFGNVSSAASTFTQPNGSSVDYIYVRETIALSFEFRNAGTRLDPASAVGTMEVWHPIGFVVESWSVNLSLAGGQSTIESVDWTPAAAHSHLSDDGTLGGGYILRGSVDAGVLDGNEANDVYDENIIVALYHDRVESALCGDVDGDGSADCPNALSVPMWVGAGYDVGNDFSIKDEGQFQMLASSTSAEGNRHLQIAGDSGVYISSRNDRMWWAWPDANQNCNDGFESLGYGQNDGTLSTAYGTYICTVQVKGFDFVSLQARVQAWGSMGQGDELALEANTGLSQQRLNLSEATIGATSADWTPVIWNMTDVFPNSNYGLAFHFSSDNNDATQGIHVDDLMLFGVERVDEYTIDLDCNEPTNGVFNVIPADPSPPSLRCTLTNNGYRTVSPTIHTEVDNSSWMSQFPLRIDSTDPLDHASPVTMMPVDAGNTSEFWVNLSIPAGSNVETVNWSVWLNDSVNAQNKGQRHFDVNVVSSYSASFRQTNIVTPALTLPPTATGNVTMSLQNTGNEDVAWSFGAYFNDPLWSNSNLEWFDSTGAPMTSIMVARGATVNVIAQFTAPDDAVPGPVEITLLTNAVPPASAQSTWSIQIEVPPVTDLSISAMSDEITAPSNGQMVQVEMTLINNGNSDENYNLSLQANYLLDASLSIQSTGLLDAFGGDTTVYLILPMPSLLRPDLYLIGVTATSESDPNYEVTQQIRLTVPPTYALTVEDLDMSGQTFSPGDSCRTGKWEVTNIGNMDDRFSIAVDHPDTITVELRDANSQPLSPAETPVVAPGSSYNVTFCYAFVEGTSGSQTLSLTGSSINYDGSGDVPSDTGSAVFDVGTQGWINVVGQGPMVIDRAIQTETLTFELHNRHPTVSQQIRLDVSANEMTAYGFNPRVVESDREFQLGPDQRRIITVEIEPSEVALLNLPLDQITRNFTLEIDADLDTVEYLQEITFVRMQSQSEGTSSGLDVIGVLGVIFGVLIVIALLVVFVRIVMGTQQIEDEVVSLADYQSSMEGKYREIAPAPEIPTAPTMMPSQDAFTAPPAPSVPAEPIYAPAPATPAVAPTEPVYTPAVPAVAPPPEINPPQEFEITVPLEYSNSVFAKVISQNGIHDGAAFLSFAGGYDADGNGYLRQSELDRAASEYVAGGHNQPTTSPAFTDEQLIASGWTQEQIDAARASGQI
;
A
#
# COMPACT_ATOMS: atom_id res chain seq x y z
N MET A 1 -4.92 -114.30 -54.16
CA MET A 1 -5.53 -113.29 -53.27
C MET A 1 -4.63 -112.06 -53.08
N GLY A 2 -3.44 -112.17 -52.48
CA GLY A 2 -2.61 -110.99 -52.10
C GLY A 2 -2.43 -109.85 -53.13
N ARG A 3 -2.25 -110.15 -54.43
CA ARG A 3 -2.07 -109.10 -55.46
C ARG A 3 -3.32 -108.24 -55.74
N LEU A 4 -4.53 -108.74 -55.47
CA LEU A 4 -5.74 -107.92 -55.63
C LEU A 4 -5.89 -106.94 -54.47
N SER A 5 -5.58 -107.38 -53.24
CA SER A 5 -5.68 -106.54 -52.04
C SER A 5 -4.70 -105.36 -52.09
N ALA A 6 -3.47 -105.58 -52.59
CA ALA A 6 -2.50 -104.51 -52.80
C ALA A 6 -2.97 -103.48 -53.84
N PHE A 7 -3.59 -103.94 -54.94
CA PHE A 7 -4.10 -103.04 -55.97
C PHE A 7 -5.29 -102.22 -55.46
N LEU A 8 -6.19 -102.82 -54.68
CA LEU A 8 -7.30 -102.10 -54.06
C LEU A 8 -6.81 -101.06 -53.05
N LEU A 9 -5.84 -101.41 -52.19
CA LEU A 9 -5.24 -100.50 -51.21
C LEU A 9 -4.60 -99.27 -51.87
N VAL A 10 -3.83 -99.48 -52.94
CA VAL A 10 -3.23 -98.39 -53.72
C VAL A 10 -4.29 -97.54 -54.38
N PHE A 11 -5.37 -98.13 -54.92
CA PHE A 11 -6.45 -97.36 -55.53
C PHE A 11 -7.25 -96.53 -54.49
N THR A 12 -7.46 -97.05 -53.27
CA THR A 12 -8.07 -96.27 -52.18
C THR A 12 -7.15 -95.16 -51.68
N LEU A 13 -5.84 -95.39 -51.59
CA LEU A 13 -4.87 -94.35 -51.21
C LEU A 13 -4.82 -93.23 -52.26
N VAL A 14 -4.79 -93.57 -53.56
CA VAL A 14 -4.84 -92.58 -54.65
C VAL A 14 -6.18 -91.83 -54.65
N ALA A 15 -7.31 -92.51 -54.48
CA ALA A 15 -8.63 -91.87 -54.40
C ALA A 15 -8.74 -90.92 -53.20
N MET A 16 -8.22 -91.30 -52.02
CA MET A 16 -8.17 -90.43 -50.84
C MET A 16 -7.26 -89.22 -51.07
N SER A 17 -6.11 -89.38 -51.75
CA SER A 17 -5.22 -88.26 -52.10
C SER A 17 -5.79 -87.31 -53.16
N ALA A 18 -6.82 -87.72 -53.91
CA ALA A 18 -7.45 -86.92 -54.96
C ALA A 18 -8.72 -86.20 -54.50
N GLY A 19 -9.26 -86.51 -53.31
CA GLY A 19 -10.45 -85.87 -52.75
C GLY A 19 -10.40 -84.33 -52.69
N PRO A 20 -9.27 -83.70 -52.30
CA PRO A 20 -9.17 -82.23 -52.22
C PRO A 20 -9.30 -81.49 -53.57
N LEU A 21 -9.17 -82.18 -54.70
CA LEU A 21 -9.10 -81.56 -56.04
C LEU A 21 -10.47 -81.44 -56.75
N LEU A 22 -11.57 -81.73 -56.06
CA LEU A 22 -12.93 -81.73 -56.65
C LEU A 22 -13.99 -80.97 -55.81
N ALA A 23 -13.59 -80.26 -54.76
CA ALA A 23 -14.44 -79.25 -54.13
C ALA A 23 -14.40 -77.94 -54.93
N PRO A 24 -15.51 -77.17 -55.04
CA PRO A 24 -15.45 -75.80 -55.51
C PRO A 24 -14.68 -74.92 -54.50
N PRO A 25 -13.94 -73.90 -54.94
CA PRO A 25 -13.12 -73.09 -54.05
C PRO A 25 -13.97 -72.18 -53.14
N SER A 26 -13.69 -72.23 -51.84
CA SER A 26 -14.10 -71.20 -50.88
C SER A 26 -13.26 -69.92 -51.07
N PRO A 27 -13.80 -68.71 -50.81
CA PRO A 27 -13.11 -67.45 -51.08
C PRO A 27 -12.13 -67.08 -49.94
N SER A 28 -11.05 -67.84 -49.78
CA SER A 28 -10.02 -67.60 -48.74
C SER A 28 -8.62 -68.04 -49.21
N ASP A 29 -8.28 -67.77 -50.46
CA ASP A 29 -7.00 -68.17 -51.08
C ASP A 29 -6.08 -66.94 -51.17
N SER A 30 -5.51 -66.54 -50.02
CA SER A 30 -4.36 -65.63 -49.97
C SER A 30 -3.22 -66.25 -50.78
N PRO A 31 -2.41 -65.45 -51.51
CA PRO A 31 -1.38 -66.00 -52.37
C PRO A 31 -0.39 -66.84 -51.54
N ILE A 32 -0.08 -68.05 -52.02
CA ILE A 32 0.96 -68.88 -51.43
C ILE A 32 2.29 -68.16 -51.59
N GLU A 33 2.72 -67.46 -50.54
CA GLU A 33 4.07 -66.92 -50.44
C GLU A 33 5.06 -68.09 -50.56
N ALA A 34 5.92 -68.01 -51.57
CA ALA A 34 7.03 -68.93 -51.72
C ALA A 34 8.09 -68.57 -50.67
N PHE A 35 7.90 -69.04 -49.43
CA PHE A 35 8.72 -68.69 -48.27
C PHE A 35 10.22 -68.77 -48.59
N ASP A 36 10.88 -67.62 -48.60
CA ASP A 36 12.33 -67.58 -48.55
C ASP A 36 12.79 -68.19 -47.23
N THR A 37 13.80 -69.06 -47.32
CA THR A 37 14.41 -69.74 -46.16
C THR A 37 15.78 -69.15 -45.82
N SER A 38 16.27 -68.19 -46.61
CA SER A 38 17.56 -67.53 -46.43
C SER A 38 17.49 -66.29 -45.52
N GLY A 39 17.04 -66.49 -44.28
CA GLY A 39 17.05 -65.42 -43.26
C GLY A 39 16.44 -65.76 -41.90
N ARG A 40 15.64 -66.82 -41.78
CA ARG A 40 14.94 -67.18 -40.53
C ARG A 40 15.91 -67.55 -39.41
N ALA A 41 15.52 -67.22 -38.18
CA ALA A 41 16.25 -67.60 -36.98
C ALA A 41 16.21 -69.13 -36.71
N LEU A 42 17.03 -69.58 -35.77
CA LEU A 42 17.03 -70.97 -35.32
C LEU A 42 15.85 -71.25 -34.39
N VAL A 43 15.62 -70.37 -33.43
CA VAL A 43 14.41 -70.29 -32.61
C VAL A 43 13.80 -68.91 -32.87
N ASP A 44 12.48 -68.88 -32.98
CA ASP A 44 11.63 -67.72 -33.27
C ASP A 44 10.25 -68.16 -32.79
N PHE A 45 9.94 -67.85 -31.52
CA PHE A 45 8.63 -68.08 -30.92
C PHE A 45 7.69 -66.92 -31.25
N THR A 46 6.40 -67.22 -31.26
CA THR A 46 5.39 -66.24 -31.63
C THR A 46 4.00 -66.69 -31.17
N VAL A 47 3.12 -65.73 -30.94
CA VAL A 47 1.67 -65.98 -30.83
C VAL A 47 1.07 -65.73 -32.20
N SER A 48 0.47 -66.76 -32.81
CA SER A 48 0.01 -66.71 -34.21
C SER A 48 -1.48 -66.50 -34.40
N ASP A 49 -2.28 -66.73 -33.36
CA ASP A 49 -3.74 -66.53 -33.36
C ASP A 49 -4.27 -66.44 -31.92
N ILE A 50 -5.36 -65.68 -31.71
CA ILE A 50 -6.15 -65.69 -30.47
C ILE A 50 -7.62 -65.77 -30.86
N SER A 51 -8.32 -66.77 -30.33
CA SER A 51 -9.74 -66.99 -30.60
C SER A 51 -10.53 -67.21 -29.31
N PHE A 52 -11.82 -66.89 -29.34
CA PHE A 52 -12.69 -66.97 -28.18
C PHE A 52 -14.04 -67.64 -28.51
N GLY A 53 -14.49 -68.50 -27.60
CA GLY A 53 -15.65 -69.37 -27.77
C GLY A 53 -15.30 -70.79 -28.24
N ASN A 54 -16.26 -71.69 -28.09
CA ASN A 54 -16.18 -73.09 -28.47
C ASN A 54 -17.56 -73.63 -28.89
N VAL A 55 -17.65 -74.91 -29.26
CA VAL A 55 -18.88 -75.54 -29.80
C VAL A 55 -20.04 -75.60 -28.77
N SER A 56 -19.77 -75.39 -27.49
CA SER A 56 -20.76 -75.37 -26.39
C SER A 56 -21.09 -73.97 -25.85
N SER A 57 -20.19 -73.00 -26.00
CA SER A 57 -20.38 -71.59 -25.67
C SER A 57 -19.65 -70.78 -26.73
N ALA A 58 -20.35 -70.35 -27.77
CA ALA A 58 -19.80 -69.63 -28.92
C ALA A 58 -20.01 -68.12 -28.74
N ALA A 59 -19.09 -67.31 -29.28
CA ALA A 59 -19.29 -65.87 -29.36
C ALA A 59 -20.55 -65.54 -30.18
N SER A 60 -21.23 -64.45 -29.83
CA SER A 60 -22.34 -63.89 -30.61
C SER A 60 -21.79 -62.95 -31.68
N THR A 61 -22.41 -62.90 -32.85
CA THR A 61 -21.95 -62.08 -33.98
C THR A 61 -22.88 -60.89 -34.20
N PHE A 62 -22.36 -59.67 -34.10
CA PHE A 62 -23.07 -58.42 -34.40
C PHE A 62 -22.80 -57.99 -35.84
N THR A 63 -23.81 -57.50 -36.55
CA THR A 63 -23.66 -56.96 -37.91
C THR A 63 -23.55 -55.44 -37.85
N GLN A 64 -22.42 -54.91 -38.30
CA GLN A 64 -22.10 -53.49 -38.31
C GLN A 64 -22.86 -52.73 -39.41
N PRO A 65 -23.08 -51.41 -39.29
CA PRO A 65 -23.82 -50.61 -40.29
C PRO A 65 -23.22 -50.62 -41.71
N ASN A 66 -21.93 -50.92 -41.83
CA ASN A 66 -21.20 -51.06 -43.09
C ASN A 66 -21.35 -52.45 -43.76
N GLY A 67 -22.03 -53.40 -43.10
CA GLY A 67 -22.21 -54.78 -43.56
C GLY A 67 -21.06 -55.74 -43.21
N SER A 68 -20.07 -55.34 -42.41
CA SER A 68 -19.13 -56.27 -41.78
C SER A 68 -19.73 -56.86 -40.50
N SER A 69 -19.05 -57.85 -39.92
CA SER A 69 -19.44 -58.46 -38.65
C SER A 69 -18.34 -58.32 -37.61
N VAL A 70 -18.72 -58.29 -36.33
CA VAL A 70 -17.81 -58.34 -35.17
C VAL A 70 -18.36 -59.33 -34.15
N ASP A 71 -17.49 -60.11 -33.52
CA ASP A 71 -17.90 -61.07 -32.50
C ASP A 71 -17.77 -60.47 -31.09
N TYR A 72 -18.69 -60.87 -30.21
CA TYR A 72 -18.83 -60.36 -28.85
C TYR A 72 -19.36 -61.44 -27.90
N ILE A 73 -19.18 -61.22 -26.59
CA ILE A 73 -19.69 -62.07 -25.51
C ILE A 73 -20.51 -61.23 -24.52
N TYR A 74 -21.14 -61.86 -23.53
CA TYR A 74 -21.86 -61.16 -22.45
C TYR A 74 -21.06 -61.14 -21.15
N VAL A 75 -21.27 -60.09 -20.35
CA VAL A 75 -20.75 -60.02 -18.98
C VAL A 75 -21.30 -61.15 -18.11
N ARG A 76 -20.47 -61.68 -17.20
CA ARG A 76 -20.74 -62.82 -16.29
C ARG A 76 -20.97 -64.19 -16.96
N GLU A 77 -20.97 -64.30 -18.29
CA GLU A 77 -20.98 -65.61 -18.97
C GLU A 77 -19.57 -66.17 -19.18
N THR A 78 -19.35 -67.45 -18.85
CA THR A 78 -18.03 -68.09 -19.03
C THR A 78 -17.77 -68.45 -20.49
N ILE A 79 -16.64 -67.98 -21.02
CA ILE A 79 -16.15 -68.25 -22.37
C ILE A 79 -14.79 -68.97 -22.30
N ALA A 80 -14.52 -69.85 -23.26
CA ALA A 80 -13.18 -70.40 -23.43
C ALA A 80 -12.36 -69.49 -24.37
N LEU A 81 -11.23 -69.00 -23.90
CA LEU A 81 -10.21 -68.31 -24.69
C LEU A 81 -9.20 -69.36 -25.19
N SER A 82 -8.63 -69.18 -26.38
CA SER A 82 -7.64 -70.09 -26.98
C SER A 82 -6.55 -69.32 -27.71
N PHE A 83 -5.29 -69.60 -27.35
CA PHE A 83 -4.10 -68.90 -27.84
C PHE A 83 -3.23 -69.90 -28.62
N GLU A 84 -2.89 -69.62 -29.88
CA GLU A 84 -1.93 -70.44 -30.64
C GLU A 84 -0.50 -69.93 -30.43
N PHE A 85 0.32 -70.73 -29.77
CA PHE A 85 1.76 -70.51 -29.63
C PHE A 85 2.53 -71.32 -30.66
N ARG A 86 3.48 -70.70 -31.36
CA ARG A 86 4.21 -71.30 -32.48
C ARG A 86 5.70 -71.03 -32.38
N ASN A 87 6.52 -71.99 -32.84
CA ASN A 87 7.93 -71.77 -33.16
C ASN A 87 8.06 -71.66 -34.69
N ALA A 88 8.19 -70.45 -35.21
CA ALA A 88 8.39 -70.14 -36.64
C ALA A 88 9.85 -70.31 -37.11
N GLY A 89 10.77 -70.53 -36.17
CA GLY A 89 12.19 -70.81 -36.38
C GLY A 89 12.49 -72.14 -37.08
N THR A 90 13.77 -72.38 -37.35
CA THR A 90 14.24 -73.49 -38.22
C THR A 90 14.86 -74.68 -37.47
N ARG A 91 15.00 -74.62 -36.15
CA ARG A 91 15.65 -75.67 -35.34
C ARG A 91 14.75 -76.88 -35.11
N LEU A 92 15.15 -78.03 -35.65
CA LEU A 92 14.39 -79.29 -35.54
C LEU A 92 14.39 -79.94 -34.14
N ASP A 93 15.32 -79.54 -33.26
CA ASP A 93 15.32 -79.96 -31.85
C ASP A 93 14.45 -79.00 -31.01
N PRO A 94 13.50 -79.49 -30.18
CA PRO A 94 12.60 -78.63 -29.40
C PRO A 94 13.32 -77.53 -28.62
N ALA A 95 12.78 -76.33 -28.68
CA ALA A 95 13.14 -75.21 -27.83
C ALA A 95 12.09 -75.03 -26.73
N SER A 96 12.48 -74.44 -25.61
CA SER A 96 11.60 -74.15 -24.49
C SER A 96 11.39 -72.65 -24.37
N ALA A 97 10.15 -72.26 -24.07
CA ALA A 97 9.72 -70.90 -23.83
C ALA A 97 8.61 -70.89 -22.78
N VAL A 98 8.31 -69.74 -22.20
CA VAL A 98 7.12 -69.53 -21.37
C VAL A 98 6.14 -68.68 -22.16
N GLY A 99 4.97 -69.23 -22.45
CA GLY A 99 3.84 -68.45 -22.96
C GLY A 99 3.06 -67.85 -21.78
N THR A 100 2.64 -66.61 -21.91
CA THR A 100 1.72 -65.94 -20.97
C THR A 100 0.47 -65.53 -21.75
N MET A 101 -0.69 -65.73 -21.14
CA MET A 101 -2.01 -65.45 -21.70
C MET A 101 -2.69 -64.50 -20.72
N GLU A 102 -3.10 -63.32 -21.17
CA GLU A 102 -3.58 -62.26 -20.28
C GLU A 102 -4.84 -61.59 -20.83
N VAL A 103 -5.72 -61.20 -19.91
CA VAL A 103 -6.82 -60.27 -20.21
C VAL A 103 -6.48 -58.91 -19.63
N TRP A 104 -6.37 -57.90 -20.50
CA TRP A 104 -6.10 -56.52 -20.14
C TRP A 104 -7.37 -55.68 -20.25
N HIS A 105 -7.68 -54.93 -19.20
CA HIS A 105 -8.72 -53.89 -19.26
C HIS A 105 -8.17 -52.66 -19.99
N PRO A 106 -8.93 -51.95 -20.84
CA PRO A 106 -8.43 -50.79 -21.60
C PRO A 106 -7.93 -49.58 -20.78
N ILE A 107 -8.09 -49.61 -19.46
CA ILE A 107 -7.45 -48.68 -18.51
C ILE A 107 -5.94 -48.97 -18.35
N GLY A 108 -5.46 -50.13 -18.83
CA GLY A 108 -4.05 -50.51 -18.77
C GLY A 108 -3.67 -51.37 -17.55
N PHE A 109 -4.61 -52.14 -17.01
CA PHE A 109 -4.33 -53.13 -15.95
C PHE A 109 -4.68 -54.56 -16.39
N VAL A 110 -3.94 -55.53 -15.86
CA VAL A 110 -4.19 -56.97 -16.05
C VAL A 110 -5.35 -57.39 -15.15
N VAL A 111 -6.39 -57.98 -15.76
CA VAL A 111 -7.59 -58.50 -15.09
C VAL A 111 -7.32 -59.91 -14.57
N GLU A 112 -6.74 -60.76 -15.42
CA GLU A 112 -6.45 -62.17 -15.17
C GLU A 112 -5.25 -62.57 -16.06
N SER A 113 -4.39 -63.46 -15.57
CA SER A 113 -3.15 -63.86 -16.26
C SER A 113 -2.78 -65.31 -15.95
N TRP A 114 -2.41 -66.06 -16.99
CA TRP A 114 -2.06 -67.48 -16.94
C TRP A 114 -0.74 -67.73 -17.66
N SER A 115 0.07 -68.69 -17.20
CA SER A 115 1.35 -69.04 -17.83
C SER A 115 1.46 -70.52 -18.18
N VAL A 116 2.04 -70.82 -19.35
CA VAL A 116 2.22 -72.16 -19.91
C VAL A 116 3.67 -72.40 -20.31
N ASN A 117 4.18 -73.62 -20.08
CA ASN A 117 5.54 -74.00 -20.43
C ASN A 117 5.56 -74.67 -21.80
N LEU A 118 6.11 -74.00 -22.80
CA LEU A 118 6.15 -74.43 -24.19
C LEU A 118 7.41 -75.29 -24.48
N SER A 119 7.29 -76.23 -25.40
CA SER A 119 8.39 -77.14 -25.81
C SER A 119 8.29 -77.50 -27.30
N LEU A 120 8.43 -76.50 -28.17
CA LEU A 120 8.16 -76.61 -29.62
C LEU A 120 9.46 -76.67 -30.44
N ALA A 121 9.52 -77.57 -31.42
CA ALA A 121 10.52 -77.52 -32.50
C ALA A 121 10.07 -76.58 -33.62
N GLY A 122 11.02 -76.13 -34.44
CA GLY A 122 10.79 -75.24 -35.56
C GLY A 122 9.74 -75.76 -36.54
N GLY A 123 8.73 -74.92 -36.81
CA GLY A 123 7.55 -75.24 -37.62
C GLY A 123 6.37 -75.84 -36.84
N GLN A 124 6.48 -76.10 -35.53
CA GLN A 124 5.37 -76.59 -34.70
C GLN A 124 4.61 -75.45 -34.02
N SER A 125 3.32 -75.67 -33.76
CA SER A 125 2.48 -74.89 -32.86
C SER A 125 1.74 -75.78 -31.85
N THR A 126 1.22 -75.15 -30.81
CA THR A 126 0.26 -75.70 -29.84
C THR A 126 -0.85 -74.68 -29.59
N ILE A 127 -2.05 -75.14 -29.25
CA ILE A 127 -3.15 -74.27 -28.85
C ILE A 127 -3.44 -74.55 -27.38
N GLU A 128 -3.35 -73.52 -26.56
CA GLU A 128 -3.60 -73.59 -25.12
C GLU A 128 -4.88 -72.81 -24.83
N SER A 129 -5.78 -73.40 -24.04
CA SER A 129 -7.11 -72.84 -23.77
C SER A 129 -7.36 -72.64 -22.28
N VAL A 130 -8.05 -71.55 -21.94
CA VAL A 130 -8.39 -71.15 -20.57
C VAL A 130 -9.84 -70.65 -20.52
N ASP A 131 -10.56 -70.99 -19.44
CA ASP A 131 -11.92 -70.49 -19.22
C ASP A 131 -11.86 -69.13 -18.49
N TRP A 132 -12.55 -68.12 -19.03
CA TRP A 132 -12.63 -66.77 -18.47
C TRP A 132 -14.10 -66.35 -18.29
N THR A 133 -14.37 -65.58 -17.24
CA THR A 133 -15.68 -64.97 -16.99
C THR A 133 -15.50 -63.47 -16.82
N PRO A 134 -15.93 -62.62 -17.76
CA PRO A 134 -15.84 -61.16 -17.63
C PRO A 134 -16.64 -60.65 -16.42
N ALA A 135 -15.98 -59.94 -15.51
CA ALA A 135 -16.59 -59.41 -14.30
C ALA A 135 -17.46 -58.16 -14.53
N ALA A 136 -17.22 -57.43 -15.62
CA ALA A 136 -17.83 -56.15 -15.98
C ALA A 136 -18.02 -56.06 -17.51
N ALA A 137 -19.08 -55.38 -17.97
CA ALA A 137 -19.27 -55.11 -19.39
C ALA A 137 -18.29 -54.03 -19.88
N HIS A 138 -17.75 -54.22 -21.08
CA HIS A 138 -16.95 -53.22 -21.78
C HIS A 138 -17.33 -53.21 -23.27
N SER A 139 -18.37 -52.46 -23.60
CA SER A 139 -18.90 -52.29 -24.95
C SER A 139 -19.50 -50.89 -25.12
N HIS A 140 -19.49 -50.39 -26.35
CA HIS A 140 -20.08 -49.09 -26.69
C HIS A 140 -20.72 -49.17 -28.07
N LEU A 141 -21.97 -48.71 -28.18
CA LEU A 141 -22.68 -48.57 -29.45
C LEU A 141 -22.80 -47.08 -29.78
N SER A 142 -22.22 -46.62 -30.89
CA SER A 142 -22.35 -45.23 -31.34
C SER A 142 -23.69 -44.95 -32.04
N ASP A 143 -24.05 -43.66 -32.17
CA ASP A 143 -25.33 -43.19 -32.73
C ASP A 143 -25.60 -43.67 -34.18
N ASP A 144 -24.58 -44.11 -34.91
CA ASP A 144 -24.67 -44.70 -36.25
C ASP A 144 -24.97 -46.21 -36.24
N GLY A 145 -24.93 -46.85 -35.07
CA GLY A 145 -25.07 -48.29 -34.86
C GLY A 145 -23.77 -49.09 -34.93
N THR A 146 -22.60 -48.45 -34.97
CA THR A 146 -21.32 -49.16 -34.93
C THR A 146 -21.01 -49.63 -33.50
N LEU A 147 -20.78 -50.94 -33.33
CA LEU A 147 -20.41 -51.56 -32.06
C LEU A 147 -18.87 -51.58 -31.89
N GLY A 148 -18.39 -51.18 -30.73
CA GLY A 148 -16.96 -51.20 -30.36
C GLY A 148 -16.75 -51.37 -28.85
N GLY A 149 -15.52 -51.09 -28.40
CA GLY A 149 -15.07 -51.35 -27.02
C GLY A 149 -14.32 -52.68 -26.91
N GLY A 150 -14.58 -53.43 -25.84
CA GLY A 150 -13.94 -54.71 -25.55
C GLY A 150 -12.70 -54.64 -24.65
N TYR A 151 -12.28 -55.81 -24.17
CA TYR A 151 -11.01 -56.05 -23.48
C TYR A 151 -9.93 -56.43 -24.49
N ILE A 152 -8.66 -56.26 -24.12
CA ILE A 152 -7.52 -56.70 -24.93
C ILE A 152 -7.06 -58.06 -24.43
N LEU A 153 -7.14 -59.09 -25.27
CA LEU A 153 -6.55 -60.40 -25.05
C LEU A 153 -5.10 -60.35 -25.54
N ARG A 154 -4.14 -60.46 -24.62
CA ARG A 154 -2.71 -60.45 -24.94
C ARG A 154 -2.12 -61.83 -24.76
N GLY A 155 -1.62 -62.40 -25.84
CA GLY A 155 -0.66 -63.50 -25.78
C GLY A 155 0.76 -62.92 -25.82
N SER A 156 1.64 -63.38 -24.95
CA SER A 156 3.07 -63.09 -25.02
C SER A 156 3.92 -64.35 -24.82
N VAL A 157 5.16 -64.38 -25.32
CA VAL A 157 6.06 -65.52 -25.15
C VAL A 157 7.50 -65.07 -24.88
N ASP A 158 8.17 -65.72 -23.92
CA ASP A 158 9.59 -65.53 -23.60
C ASP A 158 10.37 -66.82 -23.85
N ALA A 159 11.24 -66.80 -24.86
CA ALA A 159 12.20 -67.87 -25.17
C ALA A 159 13.66 -67.51 -24.79
N GLY A 160 13.86 -66.34 -24.18
CA GLY A 160 15.14 -65.75 -23.82
C GLY A 160 16.08 -65.54 -25.01
N VAL A 161 17.37 -65.35 -24.71
CA VAL A 161 18.46 -65.07 -25.67
C VAL A 161 18.77 -66.17 -26.71
N LEU A 162 17.90 -67.18 -26.82
CA LEU A 162 17.92 -68.15 -27.92
C LEU A 162 16.99 -67.75 -29.07
N ASP A 163 16.02 -66.89 -28.80
CA ASP A 163 15.20 -66.30 -29.84
C ASP A 163 16.02 -65.36 -30.74
N GLY A 164 15.54 -65.18 -31.97
CA GLY A 164 16.13 -64.27 -32.94
C GLY A 164 15.21 -63.13 -33.37
N ASN A 165 13.97 -63.05 -32.86
CA ASN A 165 12.98 -62.08 -33.32
C ASN A 165 11.97 -61.65 -32.24
N GLU A 166 12.41 -60.81 -31.29
CA GLU A 166 11.58 -60.27 -30.19
C GLU A 166 10.36 -59.43 -30.65
N ALA A 167 10.19 -59.19 -31.96
CA ALA A 167 9.16 -58.31 -32.53
C ALA A 167 7.80 -59.00 -32.79
N ASN A 168 7.72 -60.33 -32.66
CA ASN A 168 6.49 -61.12 -32.80
C ASN A 168 6.23 -62.04 -31.60
N ASP A 169 6.91 -61.77 -30.48
CA ASP A 169 6.68 -62.42 -29.18
C ASP A 169 5.34 -62.02 -28.54
N VAL A 170 4.67 -60.96 -29.01
CA VAL A 170 3.39 -60.46 -28.48
C VAL A 170 2.35 -60.34 -29.59
N TYR A 171 1.13 -60.79 -29.32
CA TYR A 171 -0.05 -60.59 -30.17
C TYR A 171 -1.25 -60.17 -29.31
N ASP A 172 -2.00 -59.18 -29.78
CA ASP A 172 -3.16 -58.59 -29.12
C ASP A 172 -4.40 -58.77 -30.00
N GLU A 173 -5.51 -59.22 -29.40
CA GLU A 173 -6.82 -59.33 -30.05
C GLU A 173 -7.93 -58.72 -29.17
N ASN A 174 -8.96 -58.11 -29.76
CA ASN A 174 -10.00 -57.41 -28.99
C ASN A 174 -11.26 -58.26 -28.82
N ILE A 175 -11.78 -58.38 -27.59
CA ILE A 175 -13.02 -59.11 -27.28
C ILE A 175 -14.09 -58.17 -26.69
N ILE A 176 -15.17 -57.93 -27.43
CA ILE A 176 -16.26 -57.04 -27.00
C ILE A 176 -17.13 -57.75 -25.95
N VAL A 177 -17.43 -57.06 -24.83
CA VAL A 177 -18.27 -57.59 -23.75
C VAL A 177 -19.53 -56.74 -23.61
N ALA A 178 -20.65 -57.25 -24.12
CA ALA A 178 -21.99 -56.68 -24.01
C ALA A 178 -22.58 -56.85 -22.60
N LEU A 179 -23.56 -56.01 -22.26
CA LEU A 179 -24.26 -56.11 -20.97
C LEU A 179 -25.35 -57.20 -21.05
N TYR A 180 -26.26 -57.13 -22.02
CA TYR A 180 -27.38 -58.08 -22.11
C TYR A 180 -28.01 -58.18 -23.51
N HIS A 181 -28.72 -59.30 -23.77
CA HIS A 181 -29.57 -59.49 -24.95
C HIS A 181 -30.90 -60.17 -24.56
N ASP A 182 -32.01 -59.46 -24.75
CA ASP A 182 -33.37 -59.99 -24.63
C ASP A 182 -33.99 -60.10 -26.03
N ARG A 183 -34.33 -61.34 -26.42
CA ARG A 183 -34.89 -61.68 -27.74
C ARG A 183 -36.41 -61.47 -27.84
N VAL A 184 -37.03 -60.88 -26.82
CA VAL A 184 -38.47 -60.56 -26.77
C VAL A 184 -39.38 -61.79 -27.05
N GLU A 185 -38.89 -63.00 -26.75
CA GLU A 185 -39.55 -64.28 -27.04
C GLU A 185 -40.61 -64.70 -26.01
N SER A 186 -40.61 -64.05 -24.84
CA SER A 186 -41.44 -64.41 -23.69
C SER A 186 -42.13 -63.19 -23.11
N ALA A 187 -43.44 -63.28 -22.92
CA ALA A 187 -44.23 -62.26 -22.25
C ALA A 187 -45.38 -62.87 -21.44
N LEU A 188 -45.94 -62.08 -20.53
CA LEU A 188 -47.12 -62.36 -19.74
C LEU A 188 -48.11 -61.19 -19.96
N CYS A 189 -49.22 -61.46 -20.63
CA CYS A 189 -50.29 -60.50 -20.92
C CYS A 189 -51.64 -61.21 -20.90
N GLY A 190 -52.72 -60.45 -21.06
CA GLY A 190 -54.09 -60.93 -20.96
C GLY A 190 -54.64 -61.63 -22.21
N ASP A 191 -55.96 -61.79 -22.17
CA ASP A 191 -56.84 -62.17 -23.28
C ASP A 191 -57.40 -60.85 -23.86
N VAL A 192 -56.78 -60.35 -24.94
CA VAL A 192 -57.06 -59.01 -25.50
C VAL A 192 -58.07 -59.09 -26.65
N ASP A 193 -58.08 -60.20 -27.40
CA ASP A 193 -59.02 -60.43 -28.50
C ASP A 193 -60.38 -61.00 -28.04
N GLY A 194 -60.44 -61.65 -26.87
CA GLY A 194 -61.65 -62.26 -26.29
C GLY A 194 -61.89 -63.72 -26.68
N ASP A 195 -60.90 -64.43 -27.20
CA ASP A 195 -60.93 -65.85 -27.57
C ASP A 195 -61.13 -66.79 -26.36
N GLY A 196 -60.64 -66.39 -25.17
CA GLY A 196 -60.55 -67.24 -23.97
C GLY A 196 -59.15 -67.80 -23.70
N SER A 197 -58.14 -67.37 -24.46
CA SER A 197 -56.71 -67.68 -24.31
C SER A 197 -55.92 -66.41 -24.01
N ALA A 198 -54.73 -66.54 -23.41
CA ALA A 198 -53.82 -65.41 -23.30
C ALA A 198 -53.06 -65.20 -24.61
N ASP A 199 -52.94 -63.94 -25.06
CA ASP A 199 -52.22 -63.52 -26.26
C ASP A 199 -50.69 -63.60 -26.12
N CYS A 200 -50.20 -63.87 -24.91
CA CYS A 200 -48.81 -64.14 -24.63
C CYS A 200 -48.58 -65.60 -24.23
N PRO A 201 -47.43 -66.20 -24.58
CA PRO A 201 -47.07 -67.54 -24.13
C PRO A 201 -47.03 -67.58 -22.60
N ASN A 202 -47.90 -68.36 -21.97
CA ASN A 202 -47.88 -68.63 -20.51
C ASN A 202 -46.68 -69.50 -20.08
N ALA A 203 -45.47 -69.10 -20.49
CA ALA A 203 -44.19 -69.70 -20.19
C ALA A 203 -43.40 -68.73 -19.30
N LEU A 204 -43.21 -69.10 -18.05
CA LEU A 204 -42.48 -68.30 -17.07
C LEU A 204 -40.97 -68.45 -17.33
N SER A 205 -40.41 -67.62 -18.21
CA SER A 205 -38.96 -67.44 -18.33
C SER A 205 -38.48 -66.29 -17.45
N VAL A 206 -37.16 -66.15 -17.36
CA VAL A 206 -36.49 -65.14 -16.55
C VAL A 206 -35.31 -64.60 -17.36
N PRO A 207 -35.28 -63.31 -17.74
CA PRO A 207 -36.37 -62.34 -17.67
C PRO A 207 -37.52 -62.67 -18.66
N MET A 208 -38.54 -61.82 -18.66
CA MET A 208 -39.64 -61.77 -19.62
C MET A 208 -40.28 -60.37 -19.63
N TRP A 209 -41.31 -60.19 -20.45
CA TRP A 209 -42.05 -58.94 -20.55
C TRP A 209 -43.45 -59.06 -19.92
N VAL A 210 -43.87 -58.17 -19.03
CA VAL A 210 -45.13 -58.27 -18.25
C VAL A 210 -46.05 -57.07 -18.51
N GLY A 211 -47.22 -57.34 -19.09
CA GLY A 211 -48.19 -56.32 -19.50
C GLY A 211 -49.03 -55.76 -18.35
N ALA A 212 -49.39 -54.48 -18.41
CA ALA A 212 -50.42 -53.85 -17.60
C ALA A 212 -51.02 -52.63 -18.30
N GLY A 213 -52.35 -52.55 -18.36
CA GLY A 213 -53.10 -51.39 -18.82
C GLY A 213 -53.55 -50.56 -17.62
N TYR A 214 -53.14 -49.30 -17.57
CA TYR A 214 -53.40 -48.41 -16.45
C TYR A 214 -54.59 -47.47 -16.72
N ASP A 215 -55.21 -46.97 -15.67
CA ASP A 215 -56.14 -45.84 -15.78
C ASP A 215 -55.41 -44.61 -16.36
N VAL A 216 -56.01 -43.95 -17.35
CA VAL A 216 -55.42 -42.79 -18.02
C VAL A 216 -55.22 -41.64 -17.00
N GLY A 217 -53.96 -41.31 -16.74
CA GLY A 217 -53.57 -40.33 -15.72
C GLY A 217 -53.33 -40.90 -14.32
N ASN A 218 -53.27 -42.22 -14.14
CA ASN A 218 -52.90 -42.88 -12.88
C ASN A 218 -52.07 -44.16 -13.11
N ASP A 219 -50.76 -43.98 -13.28
CA ASP A 219 -49.75 -45.04 -13.49
C ASP A 219 -49.60 -46.05 -12.32
N PHE A 220 -50.46 -46.00 -11.29
CA PHE A 220 -50.50 -46.94 -10.17
C PHE A 220 -51.84 -47.70 -10.04
N SER A 221 -52.77 -47.50 -10.97
CA SER A 221 -54.07 -48.19 -11.00
C SER A 221 -54.16 -49.06 -12.25
N ILE A 222 -53.87 -50.36 -12.09
CA ILE A 222 -54.03 -51.35 -13.15
C ILE A 222 -55.53 -51.62 -13.33
N LYS A 223 -56.00 -51.41 -14.56
CA LYS A 223 -57.38 -51.61 -15.03
C LYS A 223 -57.57 -53.00 -15.65
N ASP A 224 -56.55 -53.48 -16.37
CA ASP A 224 -56.46 -54.76 -17.06
C ASP A 224 -55.00 -55.11 -17.37
N GLU A 225 -54.75 -56.26 -17.98
CA GLU A 225 -53.43 -56.82 -18.29
C GLU A 225 -52.68 -56.11 -19.44
N GLY A 226 -53.25 -55.03 -20.01
CA GLY A 226 -52.67 -54.32 -21.16
C GLY A 226 -53.07 -54.95 -22.50
N GLN A 227 -52.84 -54.22 -23.59
CA GLN A 227 -53.21 -54.63 -24.96
C GLN A 227 -52.07 -55.28 -25.76
N PHE A 228 -50.82 -55.16 -25.32
CA PHE A 228 -49.69 -55.80 -26.01
C PHE A 228 -49.90 -57.31 -26.16
N GLN A 229 -49.67 -57.82 -27.38
CA GLN A 229 -49.74 -59.25 -27.73
C GLN A 229 -48.38 -59.75 -28.22
N MET A 230 -48.17 -61.07 -28.21
CA MET A 230 -46.92 -61.70 -28.65
C MET A 230 -47.11 -62.47 -29.97
N LEU A 231 -46.80 -61.85 -31.11
CA LEU A 231 -47.03 -62.44 -32.42
C LEU A 231 -45.93 -63.46 -32.78
N ALA A 232 -46.32 -64.71 -32.99
CA ALA A 232 -45.43 -65.74 -33.53
C ALA A 232 -45.30 -65.59 -35.06
N SER A 233 -44.09 -65.27 -35.55
CA SER A 233 -43.80 -65.10 -36.98
C SER A 233 -42.42 -65.60 -37.35
N SER A 234 -42.29 -66.19 -38.55
CA SER A 234 -40.98 -66.48 -39.18
C SER A 234 -40.34 -65.23 -39.81
N THR A 235 -40.73 -64.03 -39.35
CA THR A 235 -40.29 -62.72 -39.87
C THR A 235 -40.04 -61.72 -38.73
N SER A 236 -39.74 -62.21 -37.53
CA SER A 236 -39.12 -61.41 -36.45
C SER A 236 -37.73 -60.91 -36.86
N ALA A 237 -37.19 -59.95 -36.12
CA ALA A 237 -35.81 -59.49 -36.28
C ALA A 237 -34.82 -60.57 -35.80
N GLU A 238 -35.14 -61.22 -34.68
CA GLU A 238 -34.42 -62.39 -34.17
C GLU A 238 -35.43 -63.44 -33.68
N GLY A 239 -35.06 -64.72 -33.70
CA GLY A 239 -35.95 -65.78 -33.20
C GLY A 239 -37.19 -66.04 -34.08
N ASN A 240 -38.37 -66.14 -33.44
CA ASN A 240 -39.66 -66.56 -34.04
C ASN A 240 -40.89 -65.81 -33.45
N ARG A 241 -40.68 -64.82 -32.57
CA ARG A 241 -41.75 -64.00 -31.95
C ARG A 241 -41.34 -62.54 -31.84
N HIS A 242 -42.30 -61.66 -31.62
CA HIS A 242 -42.07 -60.25 -31.27
C HIS A 242 -43.34 -59.64 -30.67
N LEU A 243 -43.23 -58.50 -29.99
CA LEU A 243 -44.37 -57.79 -29.43
C LEU A 243 -45.09 -56.93 -30.49
N GLN A 244 -46.42 -56.88 -30.40
CA GLN A 244 -47.28 -55.97 -31.16
C GLN A 244 -48.31 -55.29 -30.25
N ILE A 245 -48.87 -54.14 -30.69
CA ILE A 245 -49.93 -53.43 -29.97
C ILE A 245 -51.33 -53.74 -30.55
N ALA A 246 -51.44 -53.94 -31.87
CA ALA A 246 -52.72 -54.30 -32.46
C ALA A 246 -53.18 -55.69 -32.02
N GLY A 247 -54.48 -55.81 -31.73
CA GLY A 247 -55.14 -57.11 -31.56
C GLY A 247 -55.56 -57.72 -32.90
N ASP A 248 -56.16 -58.91 -32.87
CA ASP A 248 -56.60 -59.69 -34.05
C ASP A 248 -57.59 -58.94 -34.99
N SER A 249 -58.11 -57.79 -34.54
CA SER A 249 -58.86 -56.83 -35.38
C SER A 249 -58.02 -56.11 -36.45
N GLY A 250 -56.68 -56.17 -36.35
CA GLY A 250 -55.74 -55.46 -37.22
C GLY A 250 -55.39 -54.03 -36.78
N VAL A 251 -55.96 -53.55 -35.67
CA VAL A 251 -55.63 -52.26 -35.03
C VAL A 251 -55.60 -52.37 -33.50
N TYR A 252 -54.97 -51.40 -32.83
CA TYR A 252 -55.07 -51.24 -31.38
C TYR A 252 -56.36 -50.51 -30.95
N ILE A 253 -56.60 -50.37 -29.64
CA ILE A 253 -57.73 -49.67 -29.04
C ILE A 253 -57.29 -48.24 -28.68
N SER A 254 -58.10 -47.24 -29.04
CA SER A 254 -57.89 -45.85 -28.63
C SER A 254 -58.14 -45.66 -27.12
N SER A 255 -57.47 -44.69 -26.51
CA SER A 255 -57.62 -44.25 -25.12
C SER A 255 -57.08 -45.26 -24.09
N ARG A 256 -55.86 -45.72 -24.36
CA ARG A 256 -55.03 -46.65 -23.57
C ARG A 256 -53.82 -45.96 -22.96
N ASN A 257 -53.27 -46.58 -21.91
CA ASN A 257 -52.07 -46.15 -21.19
C ASN A 257 -51.42 -47.41 -20.63
N ASP A 258 -50.78 -48.16 -21.51
CA ASP A 258 -50.37 -49.54 -21.27
C ASP A 258 -48.85 -49.62 -21.21
N ARG A 259 -48.32 -50.42 -20.29
CA ARG A 259 -46.89 -50.74 -20.22
C ARG A 259 -46.66 -52.23 -20.36
N MET A 260 -45.58 -52.58 -21.02
CA MET A 260 -45.02 -53.92 -21.08
C MET A 260 -43.67 -53.87 -20.38
N TRP A 261 -43.64 -54.24 -19.10
CA TRP A 261 -42.51 -54.10 -18.18
C TRP A 261 -41.49 -55.21 -18.34
N TRP A 262 -40.20 -54.89 -18.34
CA TRP A 262 -39.15 -55.89 -18.30
C TRP A 262 -38.99 -56.43 -16.87
N ALA A 263 -39.35 -57.70 -16.65
CA ALA A 263 -39.62 -58.25 -15.33
C ALA A 263 -39.53 -59.79 -15.29
N TRP A 264 -39.72 -60.39 -14.11
CA TRP A 264 -39.91 -61.84 -13.98
C TRP A 264 -40.80 -62.21 -12.79
N PRO A 265 -41.47 -63.37 -12.83
CA PRO A 265 -42.15 -63.95 -11.69
C PRO A 265 -41.16 -64.68 -10.75
N ASP A 266 -41.12 -64.32 -9.47
CA ASP A 266 -40.26 -64.98 -8.48
C ASP A 266 -41.08 -65.67 -7.37
N ALA A 267 -41.15 -67.01 -7.44
CA ALA A 267 -41.82 -67.82 -6.43
C ALA A 267 -41.16 -67.75 -5.02
N ASN A 268 -39.93 -67.26 -4.90
CA ASN A 268 -39.17 -67.20 -3.65
C ASN A 268 -39.31 -65.87 -2.89
N GLN A 269 -39.85 -64.83 -3.56
CA GLN A 269 -40.12 -63.50 -3.00
C GLN A 269 -38.86 -62.76 -2.51
N ASN A 270 -37.75 -62.88 -3.25
CA ASN A 270 -36.47 -62.20 -2.99
C ASN A 270 -36.02 -61.26 -4.12
N CYS A 271 -36.55 -61.37 -5.34
CA CYS A 271 -36.11 -60.62 -6.52
C CYS A 271 -34.60 -60.74 -6.84
N ASN A 272 -33.98 -61.87 -6.55
CA ASN A 272 -32.72 -62.25 -7.19
C ASN A 272 -32.99 -62.48 -8.69
N ASP A 273 -32.07 -62.08 -9.57
CA ASP A 273 -32.27 -62.19 -11.02
C ASP A 273 -32.30 -63.65 -11.51
N GLY A 274 -31.44 -64.52 -10.96
CA GLY A 274 -31.35 -65.93 -11.33
C GLY A 274 -30.65 -66.19 -12.67
N PHE A 275 -30.18 -65.14 -13.35
CA PHE A 275 -29.34 -65.16 -14.55
C PHE A 275 -28.04 -64.35 -14.40
N GLU A 276 -27.73 -63.90 -13.17
CA GLU A 276 -26.47 -63.30 -12.67
C GLU A 276 -25.97 -62.00 -13.34
N SER A 277 -26.40 -61.68 -14.57
CA SER A 277 -25.88 -60.56 -15.36
C SER A 277 -26.23 -59.17 -14.80
N LEU A 278 -27.39 -59.00 -14.16
CA LEU A 278 -27.89 -57.70 -13.67
C LEU A 278 -28.01 -57.63 -12.14
N GLY A 279 -28.00 -58.77 -11.46
CA GLY A 279 -27.84 -58.97 -10.03
C GLY A 279 -29.15 -59.07 -9.24
N TYR A 280 -30.07 -58.11 -9.39
CA TYR A 280 -31.36 -58.12 -8.68
C TYR A 280 -32.42 -57.23 -9.35
N GLY A 281 -33.68 -57.45 -8.98
CA GLY A 281 -34.84 -56.67 -9.41
C GLY A 281 -35.55 -56.00 -8.23
N GLN A 282 -36.62 -55.27 -8.54
CA GLN A 282 -37.50 -54.63 -7.56
C GLN A 282 -38.92 -55.17 -7.68
N ASN A 283 -39.49 -55.63 -6.57
CA ASN A 283 -40.89 -56.05 -6.48
C ASN A 283 -41.83 -54.91 -6.87
N ASP A 284 -42.63 -55.11 -7.93
CA ASP A 284 -43.81 -54.28 -8.18
C ASP A 284 -45.03 -54.92 -7.52
N GLY A 285 -45.47 -54.33 -6.40
CA GLY A 285 -46.63 -54.81 -5.65
C GLY A 285 -47.96 -54.69 -6.39
N THR A 286 -48.03 -53.86 -7.44
CA THR A 286 -49.21 -53.62 -8.28
C THR A 286 -49.33 -54.73 -9.32
N LEU A 287 -48.28 -54.96 -10.11
CA LEU A 287 -48.18 -56.09 -11.04
C LEU A 287 -48.35 -57.41 -10.29
N SER A 288 -47.72 -57.54 -9.12
CA SER A 288 -47.85 -58.73 -8.27
C SER A 288 -49.28 -59.00 -7.82
N THR A 289 -50.05 -57.94 -7.55
CA THR A 289 -51.46 -58.05 -7.14
C THR A 289 -52.35 -58.39 -8.33
N ALA A 290 -52.07 -57.86 -9.53
CA ALA A 290 -52.81 -58.15 -10.75
C ALA A 290 -52.65 -59.62 -11.18
N TYR A 291 -51.41 -60.11 -11.30
CA TYR A 291 -51.13 -61.47 -11.76
C TYR A 291 -51.21 -62.55 -10.66
N GLY A 292 -51.41 -62.17 -9.39
CA GLY A 292 -51.54 -63.12 -8.28
C GLY A 292 -50.27 -63.91 -7.95
N THR A 293 -49.12 -63.48 -8.47
CA THR A 293 -47.78 -64.02 -8.24
C THR A 293 -46.83 -62.86 -7.95
N TYR A 294 -45.68 -63.10 -7.32
CA TYR A 294 -44.72 -62.04 -7.04
C TYR A 294 -43.97 -61.67 -8.34
N ILE A 295 -44.00 -60.41 -8.74
CA ILE A 295 -43.38 -59.87 -9.97
C ILE A 295 -42.24 -58.91 -9.58
N CYS A 296 -41.06 -59.19 -10.11
CA CYS A 296 -39.84 -58.40 -9.92
C CYS A 296 -39.49 -57.70 -11.24
N THR A 297 -39.52 -56.38 -11.27
CA THR A 297 -39.01 -55.59 -12.41
C THR A 297 -37.49 -55.62 -12.45
N VAL A 298 -36.90 -55.73 -13.64
CA VAL A 298 -35.45 -55.59 -13.84
C VAL A 298 -35.02 -54.18 -13.40
N GLN A 299 -33.86 -54.06 -12.76
CA GLN A 299 -33.33 -52.77 -12.29
C GLN A 299 -31.99 -52.46 -12.94
N VAL A 300 -32.01 -51.52 -13.89
CA VAL A 300 -30.80 -50.92 -14.44
C VAL A 300 -30.29 -49.88 -13.44
N LYS A 301 -29.01 -49.95 -13.09
CA LYS A 301 -28.37 -49.10 -12.06
C LYS A 301 -27.53 -48.02 -12.75
N GLY A 302 -28.07 -46.81 -12.93
CA GLY A 302 -27.41 -45.78 -13.72
C GLY A 302 -26.01 -45.38 -13.22
N PHE A 303 -25.73 -45.57 -11.92
CA PHE A 303 -24.43 -45.25 -11.32
C PHE A 303 -23.33 -46.31 -11.52
N ASP A 304 -23.67 -47.52 -11.98
CA ASP A 304 -22.67 -48.58 -12.22
C ASP A 304 -22.03 -48.46 -13.64
N PHE A 305 -22.45 -47.51 -14.48
CA PHE A 305 -21.97 -47.35 -15.85
C PHE A 305 -21.24 -46.03 -16.10
N VAL A 306 -20.21 -46.07 -16.96
CA VAL A 306 -19.59 -44.90 -17.61
C VAL A 306 -20.41 -44.46 -18.81
N SER A 307 -20.88 -45.42 -19.60
CA SER A 307 -21.81 -45.22 -20.70
C SER A 307 -22.73 -46.41 -20.85
N LEU A 308 -23.98 -46.18 -21.23
CA LEU A 308 -24.98 -47.23 -21.47
C LEU A 308 -25.76 -46.89 -22.73
N GLN A 309 -26.02 -47.89 -23.58
CA GLN A 309 -26.89 -47.76 -24.75
C GLN A 309 -27.84 -48.97 -24.86
N ALA A 310 -29.10 -48.71 -25.17
CA ALA A 310 -30.04 -49.73 -25.62
C ALA A 310 -30.20 -49.66 -27.14
N ARG A 311 -30.36 -50.82 -27.77
CA ARG A 311 -30.75 -50.97 -29.17
C ARG A 311 -31.96 -51.88 -29.23
N VAL A 312 -33.04 -51.43 -29.86
CA VAL A 312 -34.27 -52.22 -30.08
C VAL A 312 -34.60 -52.24 -31.57
N GLN A 313 -35.07 -53.36 -32.10
CA GLN A 313 -35.58 -53.45 -33.46
C GLN A 313 -37.05 -53.07 -33.50
N ALA A 314 -37.44 -52.22 -34.45
CA ALA A 314 -38.82 -51.77 -34.62
C ALA A 314 -39.24 -51.62 -36.09
N TRP A 315 -40.53 -51.84 -36.37
CA TRP A 315 -41.20 -51.47 -37.62
C TRP A 315 -42.68 -51.17 -37.38
N GLY A 316 -43.31 -50.43 -38.29
CA GLY A 316 -44.73 -50.08 -38.23
C GLY A 316 -44.98 -48.58 -38.20
N SER A 317 -46.12 -48.16 -37.64
CA SER A 317 -46.49 -46.75 -37.51
C SER A 317 -47.62 -46.56 -36.51
N MET A 318 -47.58 -45.49 -35.71
CA MET A 318 -48.69 -45.08 -34.83
C MET A 318 -49.70 -44.18 -35.55
N GLY A 319 -50.89 -44.06 -34.97
CA GLY A 319 -51.94 -43.11 -35.35
C GLY A 319 -51.60 -41.68 -34.94
N GLN A 320 -52.33 -40.70 -35.50
CA GLN A 320 -52.04 -39.29 -35.22
C GLN A 320 -52.51 -38.88 -33.81
N GLY A 321 -51.56 -38.83 -32.88
CA GLY A 321 -51.81 -38.53 -31.46
C GLY A 321 -51.41 -39.68 -30.53
N ASP A 322 -51.10 -40.84 -31.09
CA ASP A 322 -50.72 -42.06 -30.35
C ASP A 322 -49.19 -42.25 -30.35
N GLU A 323 -48.68 -42.91 -29.31
CA GLU A 323 -47.25 -43.06 -29.08
C GLU A 323 -46.89 -44.45 -28.56
N LEU A 324 -45.84 -45.06 -29.11
CA LEU A 324 -45.05 -46.12 -28.47
C LEU A 324 -43.65 -45.60 -28.16
N ALA A 325 -43.18 -45.82 -26.93
CA ALA A 325 -41.84 -45.47 -26.49
C ALA A 325 -41.18 -46.59 -25.68
N LEU A 326 -39.85 -46.64 -25.65
CA LEU A 326 -39.09 -47.38 -24.64
C LEU A 326 -38.89 -46.43 -23.45
N GLU A 327 -39.53 -46.72 -22.32
CA GLU A 327 -39.55 -45.94 -21.08
C GLU A 327 -38.52 -46.50 -20.08
N ALA A 328 -37.76 -45.60 -19.45
CA ALA A 328 -37.02 -45.84 -18.21
C ALA A 328 -37.74 -45.11 -17.06
N ASN A 329 -38.01 -45.82 -15.97
CA ASN A 329 -38.93 -45.35 -14.93
C ASN A 329 -38.41 -45.68 -13.52
N THR A 330 -38.30 -44.64 -12.68
CA THR A 330 -37.83 -44.75 -11.28
C THR A 330 -38.98 -44.92 -10.26
N GLY A 331 -40.23 -44.95 -10.73
CA GLY A 331 -41.43 -44.82 -9.90
C GLY A 331 -41.74 -43.40 -9.44
N LEU A 332 -40.82 -42.44 -9.65
CA LEU A 332 -40.99 -41.01 -9.33
C LEU A 332 -40.86 -40.11 -10.56
N SER A 333 -40.15 -40.57 -11.59
CA SER A 333 -39.84 -39.86 -12.83
C SER A 333 -39.60 -40.83 -13.97
N GLN A 334 -39.89 -40.37 -15.19
CA GLN A 334 -39.79 -41.12 -16.44
C GLN A 334 -38.88 -40.38 -17.42
N GLN A 335 -38.11 -41.13 -18.19
CA GLN A 335 -37.46 -40.69 -19.43
C GLN A 335 -37.76 -41.75 -20.50
N ARG A 336 -37.78 -41.39 -21.79
CA ARG A 336 -38.20 -42.33 -22.83
C ARG A 336 -37.63 -42.01 -24.21
N LEU A 337 -37.32 -43.06 -24.97
CA LEU A 337 -37.08 -43.00 -26.42
C LEU A 337 -38.41 -43.21 -27.15
N ASN A 338 -38.95 -42.18 -27.81
CA ASN A 338 -40.17 -42.29 -28.61
C ASN A 338 -39.87 -43.03 -29.94
N LEU A 339 -40.40 -44.24 -30.09
CA LEU A 339 -40.24 -45.07 -31.30
C LEU A 339 -41.14 -44.58 -32.45
N SER A 340 -42.18 -43.81 -32.13
CA SER A 340 -43.11 -43.18 -33.10
C SER A 340 -42.50 -41.97 -33.82
N GLU A 341 -41.47 -41.36 -33.23
CA GLU A 341 -40.68 -40.28 -33.84
C GLU A 341 -39.40 -40.79 -34.54
N ALA A 342 -39.04 -42.07 -34.31
CA ALA A 342 -37.89 -42.69 -34.95
C ALA A 342 -38.15 -42.98 -36.45
N THR A 343 -37.09 -42.95 -37.26
CA THR A 343 -37.17 -43.31 -38.69
C THR A 343 -37.11 -44.83 -38.84
N ILE A 344 -38.25 -45.49 -38.67
CA ILE A 344 -38.41 -46.95 -38.76
C ILE A 344 -39.11 -47.39 -40.06
N GLY A 345 -38.91 -48.64 -40.46
CA GLY A 345 -39.56 -49.25 -41.62
C GLY A 345 -41.08 -49.31 -41.46
N ALA A 346 -41.80 -48.84 -42.47
CA ALA A 346 -43.27 -48.71 -42.44
C ALA A 346 -44.02 -49.96 -42.96
N THR A 347 -43.30 -51.07 -43.19
CA THR A 347 -43.87 -52.31 -43.75
C THR A 347 -43.45 -53.55 -42.97
N SER A 348 -44.25 -54.61 -43.07
CA SER A 348 -44.04 -55.82 -42.26
C SER A 348 -42.67 -56.45 -42.50
N ALA A 349 -41.96 -56.68 -41.40
CA ALA A 349 -40.58 -57.19 -41.33
C ALA A 349 -39.48 -56.27 -41.88
N ASP A 350 -39.77 -54.97 -42.08
CA ASP A 350 -38.80 -53.92 -42.42
C ASP A 350 -38.08 -53.41 -41.14
N TRP A 351 -37.51 -54.35 -40.38
CA TRP A 351 -36.94 -54.12 -39.06
C TRP A 351 -35.80 -53.10 -39.09
N THR A 352 -35.95 -52.03 -38.31
CA THR A 352 -34.98 -50.95 -38.20
C THR A 352 -34.47 -50.84 -36.76
N PRO A 353 -33.14 -50.85 -36.52
CA PRO A 353 -32.59 -50.67 -35.19
C PRO A 353 -32.74 -49.20 -34.75
N VAL A 354 -33.41 -48.99 -33.62
CA VAL A 354 -33.48 -47.70 -32.94
C VAL A 354 -32.58 -47.76 -31.71
N ILE A 355 -31.73 -46.73 -31.55
CA ILE A 355 -30.72 -46.67 -30.50
C ILE A 355 -31.10 -45.59 -29.49
N TRP A 356 -31.04 -45.92 -28.20
CA TRP A 356 -31.12 -44.98 -27.10
C TRP A 356 -29.76 -44.88 -26.43
N ASN A 357 -29.10 -43.72 -26.51
CA ASN A 357 -28.01 -43.41 -25.59
C ASN A 357 -28.62 -43.13 -24.20
N MET A 358 -28.34 -44.03 -23.26
CA MET A 358 -28.90 -44.05 -21.90
C MET A 358 -27.91 -43.57 -20.83
N THR A 359 -26.75 -43.05 -21.23
CA THR A 359 -25.68 -42.62 -20.33
C THR A 359 -26.16 -41.57 -19.30
N ASP A 360 -26.99 -40.61 -19.73
CA ASP A 360 -27.60 -39.58 -18.86
C ASP A 360 -28.99 -39.97 -18.32
N VAL A 361 -29.46 -41.20 -18.57
CA VAL A 361 -30.75 -41.70 -18.07
C VAL A 361 -30.58 -42.15 -16.62
N PHE A 362 -30.94 -41.25 -15.72
CA PHE A 362 -30.87 -41.44 -14.26
C PHE A 362 -29.52 -41.96 -13.72
N PRO A 363 -28.37 -41.32 -14.02
CA PRO A 363 -27.01 -41.82 -13.74
C PRO A 363 -26.65 -41.92 -12.24
N ASN A 364 -27.60 -41.66 -11.34
CA ASN A 364 -27.45 -41.74 -9.88
C ASN A 364 -28.62 -42.52 -9.21
N SER A 365 -29.38 -43.31 -9.97
CA SER A 365 -30.54 -44.06 -9.47
C SER A 365 -30.71 -45.41 -10.18
N ASN A 366 -31.51 -46.30 -9.58
CA ASN A 366 -32.02 -47.50 -10.24
C ASN A 366 -33.33 -47.19 -10.96
N TYR A 367 -33.60 -47.86 -12.08
CA TYR A 367 -34.85 -47.76 -12.83
C TYR A 367 -35.23 -49.06 -13.53
N GLY A 368 -36.53 -49.27 -13.71
CA GLY A 368 -37.07 -50.31 -14.58
C GLY A 368 -37.20 -49.84 -16.02
N LEU A 369 -37.25 -50.81 -16.95
CA LEU A 369 -37.56 -50.56 -18.36
C LEU A 369 -38.95 -51.10 -18.72
N ALA A 370 -39.65 -50.41 -19.61
CA ALA A 370 -40.91 -50.84 -20.18
C ALA A 370 -41.11 -50.32 -21.60
N PHE A 371 -41.81 -51.06 -22.46
CA PHE A 371 -42.44 -50.44 -23.62
C PHE A 371 -43.75 -49.77 -23.16
N HIS A 372 -43.84 -48.45 -23.33
CA HIS A 372 -45.01 -47.63 -22.96
C HIS A 372 -45.80 -47.26 -24.21
N PHE A 373 -47.07 -47.66 -24.25
CA PHE A 373 -48.05 -47.31 -25.27
C PHE A 373 -49.10 -46.37 -24.68
N SER A 374 -49.30 -45.21 -25.31
CA SER A 374 -50.40 -44.31 -25.00
C SER A 374 -51.18 -43.93 -26.25
N SER A 375 -52.51 -43.97 -26.20
CA SER A 375 -53.37 -43.55 -27.31
C SER A 375 -54.41 -42.53 -26.89
N ASP A 376 -54.78 -41.64 -27.82
CA ASP A 376 -55.80 -40.61 -27.61
C ASP A 376 -57.22 -41.14 -27.95
N ASN A 377 -58.16 -40.34 -28.44
CA ASN A 377 -59.50 -40.81 -28.82
C ASN A 377 -59.79 -40.78 -30.34
N ASN A 378 -58.75 -40.74 -31.18
CA ASN A 378 -58.82 -40.67 -32.64
C ASN A 378 -58.48 -42.02 -33.33
N ASP A 379 -58.01 -41.94 -34.59
CA ASP A 379 -57.88 -43.06 -35.54
C ASP A 379 -56.74 -44.04 -35.17
N ALA A 380 -57.12 -45.19 -34.61
CA ALA A 380 -56.18 -46.28 -34.33
C ALA A 380 -55.63 -46.95 -35.59
N THR A 381 -54.41 -47.50 -35.48
CA THR A 381 -53.66 -48.15 -36.56
C THR A 381 -53.13 -49.52 -36.10
N GLN A 382 -52.34 -50.20 -36.92
CA GLN A 382 -51.65 -51.44 -36.52
C GLN A 382 -50.61 -51.18 -35.39
N GLY A 383 -50.11 -49.95 -35.27
CA GLY A 383 -49.08 -49.58 -34.31
C GLY A 383 -47.68 -49.99 -34.75
N ILE A 384 -46.77 -50.02 -33.77
CA ILE A 384 -45.37 -50.40 -33.94
C ILE A 384 -45.16 -51.79 -33.31
N HIS A 385 -44.41 -52.64 -34.01
CA HIS A 385 -43.92 -53.92 -33.54
C HIS A 385 -42.49 -53.74 -32.99
N VAL A 386 -42.14 -54.42 -31.89
CA VAL A 386 -40.82 -54.32 -31.24
C VAL A 386 -40.21 -55.68 -30.89
N ASP A 387 -38.89 -55.77 -31.04
CA ASP A 387 -38.10 -57.01 -30.96
C ASP A 387 -36.62 -56.71 -30.61
N ASP A 388 -35.82 -57.74 -30.33
CA ASP A 388 -34.35 -57.71 -30.28
C ASP A 388 -33.75 -56.55 -29.44
N LEU A 389 -34.03 -56.53 -28.13
CA LEU A 389 -33.47 -55.58 -27.18
C LEU A 389 -32.06 -56.00 -26.76
N MET A 390 -31.06 -55.22 -27.18
CA MET A 390 -29.67 -55.36 -26.72
C MET A 390 -29.28 -54.19 -25.82
N LEU A 391 -28.50 -54.48 -24.78
CA LEU A 391 -27.85 -53.50 -23.92
C LEU A 391 -26.33 -53.59 -24.09
N PHE A 392 -25.71 -52.47 -24.43
CA PHE A 392 -24.27 -52.28 -24.50
C PHE A 392 -23.85 -51.22 -23.48
N GLY A 393 -22.65 -51.34 -22.92
CA GLY A 393 -22.17 -50.38 -21.94
C GLY A 393 -20.79 -50.70 -21.38
N VAL A 394 -20.23 -49.68 -20.75
CA VAL A 394 -18.96 -49.72 -20.03
C VAL A 394 -19.29 -49.62 -18.54
N GLU A 395 -19.09 -50.70 -17.79
CA GLU A 395 -19.28 -50.73 -16.35
C GLU A 395 -18.10 -50.08 -15.60
N ARG A 396 -18.38 -49.40 -14.49
CA ARG A 396 -17.38 -48.77 -13.63
C ARG A 396 -16.69 -49.81 -12.76
N VAL A 397 -15.55 -50.34 -13.20
CA VAL A 397 -14.63 -51.12 -12.36
C VAL A 397 -14.05 -50.29 -11.19
N ASP A 398 -13.58 -50.96 -10.13
CA ASP A 398 -12.89 -50.31 -8.99
C ASP A 398 -11.38 -50.19 -9.24
N GLU A 399 -10.82 -51.00 -10.14
CA GLU A 399 -9.43 -50.94 -10.58
C GLU A 399 -9.15 -49.73 -11.50
N TYR A 400 -7.98 -49.12 -11.30
CA TYR A 400 -7.50 -47.98 -12.06
C TYR A 400 -5.98 -47.99 -12.19
N THR A 401 -5.50 -47.25 -13.18
CA THR A 401 -4.09 -46.84 -13.37
C THR A 401 -3.96 -45.33 -13.15
N ILE A 402 -2.75 -44.86 -12.89
CA ILE A 402 -2.40 -43.45 -12.80
C ILE A 402 -1.33 -43.16 -13.85
N ASP A 403 -1.58 -42.19 -14.72
CA ASP A 403 -0.49 -41.53 -15.45
C ASP A 403 0.13 -40.47 -14.55
N LEU A 404 1.43 -40.62 -14.32
CA LEU A 404 2.26 -39.70 -13.56
C LEU A 404 3.27 -39.07 -14.51
N ASP A 405 3.23 -37.74 -14.64
CA ASP A 405 4.22 -36.93 -15.35
C ASP A 405 4.84 -35.91 -14.38
N CYS A 406 6.11 -35.56 -14.57
CA CYS A 406 6.89 -34.75 -13.65
C CYS A 406 7.89 -33.84 -14.38
N ASN A 407 8.30 -32.73 -13.76
CA ASN A 407 9.30 -31.79 -14.27
C ASN A 407 10.76 -32.32 -14.18
N GLU A 408 11.00 -33.54 -14.68
CA GLU A 408 12.25 -34.26 -14.49
C GLU A 408 13.48 -33.52 -15.06
N PRO A 409 14.65 -33.53 -14.38
CA PRO A 409 15.87 -32.92 -14.91
C PRO A 409 16.36 -33.69 -16.15
N THR A 410 17.01 -33.01 -17.08
CA THR A 410 17.33 -33.49 -18.45
C THR A 410 18.19 -34.77 -18.55
N ASN A 411 18.66 -35.33 -17.43
CA ASN A 411 19.36 -36.61 -17.36
C ASN A 411 18.88 -37.52 -16.20
N GLY A 412 17.73 -37.23 -15.55
CA GLY A 412 17.25 -37.94 -14.36
C GLY A 412 18.03 -37.67 -13.05
N VAL A 413 19.05 -36.80 -13.10
CA VAL A 413 19.93 -36.48 -11.97
C VAL A 413 19.70 -35.05 -11.49
N PHE A 414 19.40 -34.87 -10.20
CA PHE A 414 19.43 -33.59 -9.51
C PHE A 414 20.84 -33.32 -8.95
N ASN A 415 21.52 -32.29 -9.46
CA ASN A 415 22.78 -31.81 -8.86
C ASN A 415 22.45 -30.71 -7.84
N VAL A 416 22.89 -30.88 -6.59
CA VAL A 416 22.38 -30.12 -5.44
C VAL A 416 23.46 -29.78 -4.43
N ILE A 417 23.19 -28.80 -3.57
CA ILE A 417 24.06 -28.43 -2.44
C ILE A 417 23.33 -28.63 -1.10
N PRO A 418 24.06 -28.89 0.01
CA PRO A 418 23.46 -28.99 1.33
C PRO A 418 22.92 -27.62 1.80
N ALA A 419 21.72 -27.63 2.42
CA ALA A 419 21.01 -26.45 2.90
C ALA A 419 20.94 -25.29 1.86
N ASP A 420 20.61 -25.65 0.63
CA ASP A 420 20.35 -24.73 -0.48
C ASP A 420 19.27 -23.68 -0.11
N PRO A 421 19.49 -22.37 -0.38
CA PRO A 421 18.45 -21.34 -0.21
C PRO A 421 17.31 -21.43 -1.24
N SER A 422 17.44 -22.24 -2.29
CA SER A 422 16.42 -22.50 -3.32
C SER A 422 16.45 -23.97 -3.74
N PRO A 423 16.09 -24.91 -2.83
CA PRO A 423 16.16 -26.33 -3.09
C PRO A 423 15.24 -26.74 -4.25
N PRO A 424 15.61 -27.75 -5.06
CA PRO A 424 14.80 -28.16 -6.19
C PRO A 424 13.46 -28.76 -5.72
N SER A 425 12.43 -28.47 -6.50
CA SER A 425 11.06 -28.97 -6.28
C SER A 425 10.65 -29.82 -7.48
N LEU A 426 10.32 -31.09 -7.20
CA LEU A 426 9.75 -31.99 -8.19
C LEU A 426 8.25 -31.75 -8.24
N ARG A 427 7.78 -31.08 -9.29
CA ARG A 427 6.38 -30.81 -9.61
C ARG A 427 5.87 -31.92 -10.52
N CYS A 428 4.79 -32.58 -10.12
CA CYS A 428 4.19 -33.69 -10.86
C CYS A 428 2.68 -33.47 -11.06
N THR A 429 2.21 -33.86 -12.24
CA THR A 429 0.79 -33.98 -12.58
C THR A 429 0.39 -35.46 -12.59
N LEU A 430 -0.76 -35.74 -11.99
CA LEU A 430 -1.36 -37.06 -11.84
C LEU A 430 -2.69 -37.08 -12.57
N THR A 431 -2.88 -38.00 -13.51
CA THR A 431 -4.17 -38.23 -14.18
C THR A 431 -4.75 -39.57 -13.76
N ASN A 432 -6.02 -39.56 -13.33
CA ASN A 432 -6.75 -40.77 -12.99
C ASN A 432 -7.38 -41.38 -14.25
N ASN A 433 -6.83 -42.48 -14.74
CA ASN A 433 -7.36 -43.19 -15.91
C ASN A 433 -8.51 -44.18 -15.55
N GLY A 434 -8.87 -44.27 -14.26
CA GLY A 434 -9.97 -45.08 -13.77
C GLY A 434 -11.37 -44.56 -14.14
N TYR A 435 -12.38 -45.39 -13.92
CA TYR A 435 -13.80 -45.06 -14.15
C TYR A 435 -14.54 -44.60 -12.89
N ARG A 436 -13.81 -44.44 -11.78
CA ARG A 436 -14.30 -43.98 -10.47
C ARG A 436 -13.36 -42.91 -9.92
N THR A 437 -13.87 -42.09 -9.01
CA THR A 437 -13.08 -41.10 -8.26
C THR A 437 -12.15 -41.82 -7.26
N VAL A 438 -10.87 -41.45 -7.25
CA VAL A 438 -9.83 -42.11 -6.43
C VAL A 438 -9.07 -41.12 -5.55
N SER A 439 -8.45 -41.58 -4.47
CA SER A 439 -7.67 -40.72 -3.56
C SER A 439 -6.29 -41.35 -3.30
N PRO A 440 -5.29 -41.12 -4.17
CA PRO A 440 -3.98 -41.73 -4.00
C PRO A 440 -3.21 -41.10 -2.83
N THR A 441 -2.42 -41.93 -2.15
CA THR A 441 -1.48 -41.52 -1.12
C THR A 441 -0.08 -41.40 -1.71
N ILE A 442 0.43 -40.17 -1.80
CA ILE A 442 1.81 -39.88 -2.20
C ILE A 442 2.73 -40.17 -1.01
N HIS A 443 3.83 -40.86 -1.28
CA HIS A 443 4.96 -41.04 -0.39
C HIS A 443 6.24 -40.55 -1.08
N THR A 444 7.22 -40.14 -0.29
CA THR A 444 8.58 -39.89 -0.78
C THR A 444 9.63 -40.20 0.27
N GLU A 445 10.78 -40.71 -0.17
CA GLU A 445 11.94 -41.03 0.65
C GLU A 445 13.24 -40.80 -0.13
N VAL A 446 14.29 -40.42 0.59
CA VAL A 446 15.68 -40.43 0.09
C VAL A 446 16.41 -41.55 0.81
N ASP A 447 17.26 -42.29 0.09
CA ASP A 447 18.08 -43.42 0.59
C ASP A 447 19.16 -43.03 1.64
N ASN A 448 18.95 -41.93 2.37
CA ASN A 448 19.77 -41.48 3.48
C ASN A 448 18.92 -41.24 4.74
N SER A 449 18.80 -42.28 5.56
CA SER A 449 18.03 -42.24 6.82
C SER A 449 18.51 -41.17 7.82
N SER A 450 19.75 -40.68 7.70
CA SER A 450 20.23 -39.57 8.54
C SER A 450 19.59 -38.23 8.14
N TRP A 451 19.30 -38.03 6.86
CA TRP A 451 18.57 -36.84 6.38
C TRP A 451 17.10 -36.95 6.76
N MET A 452 16.44 -38.06 6.41
CA MET A 452 15.01 -38.28 6.67
C MET A 452 14.64 -38.21 8.17
N SER A 453 15.57 -38.52 9.08
CA SER A 453 15.37 -38.42 10.54
C SER A 453 15.51 -37.01 11.11
N GLN A 454 16.09 -36.06 10.36
CA GLN A 454 16.30 -34.67 10.79
C GLN A 454 15.42 -33.68 10.02
N PHE A 455 15.27 -33.91 8.71
CA PHE A 455 14.54 -33.08 7.76
C PHE A 455 13.75 -34.01 6.82
N PRO A 456 12.60 -34.56 7.26
CA PRO A 456 11.73 -35.33 6.38
C PRO A 456 11.25 -34.46 5.22
N LEU A 457 11.16 -35.04 4.02
CA LEU A 457 10.71 -34.32 2.84
C LEU A 457 9.24 -33.89 2.96
N ARG A 458 8.97 -32.67 2.47
CA ARG A 458 7.64 -32.08 2.42
C ARG A 458 7.01 -32.34 1.05
N ILE A 459 5.82 -32.94 1.08
CA ILE A 459 4.89 -33.01 -0.05
C ILE A 459 3.90 -31.84 0.08
N ASP A 460 3.52 -31.25 -1.05
CA ASP A 460 2.49 -30.22 -1.18
C ASP A 460 1.58 -30.56 -2.36
N SER A 461 0.34 -30.05 -2.36
CA SER A 461 -0.64 -30.24 -3.44
C SER A 461 -1.45 -28.97 -3.70
N THR A 462 -2.16 -28.93 -4.83
CA THR A 462 -3.15 -27.87 -5.12
C THR A 462 -4.26 -27.80 -4.06
N ASP A 463 -4.61 -28.95 -3.49
CA ASP A 463 -5.70 -29.13 -2.55
C ASP A 463 -5.16 -29.73 -1.23
N PRO A 464 -4.53 -28.91 -0.36
CA PRO A 464 -3.76 -29.41 0.77
C PRO A 464 -4.64 -29.88 1.94
N LEU A 465 -4.52 -31.16 2.29
CA LEU A 465 -5.05 -31.76 3.52
C LEU A 465 -3.97 -31.86 4.62
N ASP A 466 -2.72 -32.11 4.23
CA ASP A 466 -1.53 -32.24 5.07
C ASP A 466 -0.28 -31.93 4.20
N HIS A 467 0.89 -31.74 4.83
CA HIS A 467 2.16 -31.39 4.18
C HIS A 467 3.31 -32.35 4.56
N ALA A 468 2.97 -33.56 5.02
CA ALA A 468 3.91 -34.58 5.49
C ALA A 468 4.48 -35.45 4.34
N SER A 469 5.16 -36.54 4.72
CA SER A 469 5.33 -37.73 3.88
C SER A 469 4.96 -38.93 4.74
N PRO A 470 3.92 -39.72 4.41
CA PRO A 470 3.02 -39.58 3.26
C PRO A 470 1.99 -38.43 3.36
N VAL A 471 1.35 -38.11 2.24
CA VAL A 471 0.15 -37.25 2.12
C VAL A 471 -0.88 -37.97 1.24
N THR A 472 -2.14 -38.02 1.67
CA THR A 472 -3.27 -38.46 0.83
C THR A 472 -3.86 -37.27 0.09
N MET A 473 -3.97 -37.38 -1.24
CA MET A 473 -4.57 -36.34 -2.08
C MET A 473 -6.08 -36.24 -1.84
N MET A 474 -6.66 -35.08 -2.16
CA MET A 474 -8.11 -34.97 -2.33
C MET A 474 -8.62 -35.89 -3.46
N PRO A 475 -9.91 -36.27 -3.46
CA PRO A 475 -10.45 -37.19 -4.45
C PRO A 475 -10.35 -36.62 -5.88
N VAL A 476 -9.73 -37.39 -6.79
CA VAL A 476 -9.54 -37.08 -8.21
C VAL A 476 -10.52 -37.91 -9.03
N ASP A 477 -11.45 -37.26 -9.73
CA ASP A 477 -12.48 -37.93 -10.53
C ASP A 477 -11.90 -38.68 -11.73
N ALA A 478 -12.71 -39.56 -12.32
CA ALA A 478 -12.37 -40.29 -13.55
C ALA A 478 -11.99 -39.34 -14.69
N GLY A 479 -10.81 -39.54 -15.31
CA GLY A 479 -10.28 -38.72 -16.39
C GLY A 479 -9.75 -37.34 -15.98
N ASN A 480 -9.84 -36.95 -14.70
CA ASN A 480 -9.32 -35.67 -14.22
C ASN A 480 -7.83 -35.76 -13.84
N THR A 481 -7.16 -34.59 -13.92
CA THR A 481 -5.76 -34.40 -13.52
C THR A 481 -5.69 -33.55 -12.25
N SER A 482 -4.80 -33.91 -11.32
CA SER A 482 -4.44 -33.13 -10.12
C SER A 482 -2.92 -32.94 -10.06
N GLU A 483 -2.44 -32.00 -9.24
CA GLU A 483 -1.03 -31.60 -9.20
C GLU A 483 -0.47 -31.60 -7.77
N PHE A 484 0.74 -32.11 -7.62
CA PHE A 484 1.50 -32.10 -6.39
C PHE A 484 2.96 -31.70 -6.63
N TRP A 485 3.65 -31.23 -5.60
CA TRP A 485 5.08 -30.97 -5.66
C TRP A 485 5.81 -31.42 -4.39
N VAL A 486 7.06 -31.83 -4.54
CA VAL A 486 7.88 -32.40 -3.47
C VAL A 486 9.19 -31.62 -3.36
N ASN A 487 9.44 -31.04 -2.19
CA ASN A 487 10.56 -30.11 -1.97
C ASN A 487 11.77 -30.83 -1.35
N LEU A 488 12.86 -30.96 -2.10
CA LEU A 488 14.04 -31.74 -1.70
C LEU A 488 14.90 -31.00 -0.66
N SER A 489 14.63 -31.25 0.63
CA SER A 489 15.35 -30.64 1.74
C SER A 489 16.61 -31.45 2.12
N ILE A 490 17.78 -30.81 2.08
CA ILE A 490 19.07 -31.46 2.33
C ILE A 490 19.73 -30.85 3.58
N PRO A 491 20.12 -31.65 4.60
CA PRO A 491 20.73 -31.13 5.82
C PRO A 491 22.03 -30.34 5.56
N ALA A 492 22.30 -29.35 6.42
CA ALA A 492 23.57 -28.63 6.41
C ALA A 492 24.76 -29.58 6.66
N GLY A 493 25.81 -29.50 5.83
CA GLY A 493 27.01 -30.33 5.98
C GLY A 493 26.91 -31.79 5.50
N SER A 494 25.82 -32.21 4.83
CA SER A 494 25.70 -33.54 4.19
C SER A 494 26.87 -33.84 3.26
N ASN A 495 27.32 -35.10 3.16
CA ASN A 495 28.55 -35.40 2.42
C ASN A 495 28.42 -35.12 0.91
N VAL A 496 29.55 -35.09 0.21
CA VAL A 496 29.59 -35.26 -1.24
C VAL A 496 29.28 -36.73 -1.53
N GLU A 497 28.01 -37.03 -1.81
CA GLU A 497 27.47 -38.38 -2.02
C GLU A 497 26.33 -38.36 -3.05
N THR A 498 26.12 -39.48 -3.73
CA THR A 498 24.96 -39.69 -4.61
C THR A 498 23.99 -40.65 -3.91
N VAL A 499 22.74 -40.23 -3.76
CA VAL A 499 21.67 -40.98 -3.09
C VAL A 499 20.45 -41.06 -4.00
N ASN A 500 19.65 -42.13 -3.93
CA ASN A 500 18.41 -42.18 -4.68
C ASN A 500 17.30 -41.43 -3.95
N TRP A 501 16.43 -40.76 -4.71
CA TRP A 501 15.21 -40.12 -4.26
C TRP A 501 14.04 -40.77 -4.97
N SER A 502 13.18 -41.41 -4.18
CA SER A 502 11.99 -42.10 -4.66
C SER A 502 10.71 -41.32 -4.32
N VAL A 503 9.78 -41.32 -5.26
CA VAL A 503 8.41 -40.81 -5.10
C VAL A 503 7.47 -41.89 -5.59
N TRP A 504 6.51 -42.29 -4.76
CA TRP A 504 5.55 -43.34 -5.12
C TRP A 504 4.13 -42.99 -4.69
N LEU A 505 3.17 -43.40 -5.50
CA LEU A 505 1.75 -43.26 -5.25
C LEU A 505 1.15 -44.61 -4.96
N ASN A 506 0.52 -44.73 -3.79
CA ASN A 506 -0.18 -45.91 -3.36
C ASN A 506 -1.70 -45.65 -3.37
N ASP A 507 -2.45 -46.70 -3.62
CA ASP A 507 -3.89 -46.71 -3.37
C ASP A 507 -4.19 -46.55 -1.86
N SER A 508 -5.09 -45.64 -1.46
CA SER A 508 -5.37 -45.37 -0.05
C SER A 508 -6.18 -46.45 0.68
N VAL A 509 -6.75 -47.42 -0.05
CA VAL A 509 -7.61 -48.48 0.50
C VAL A 509 -6.83 -49.79 0.64
N ASN A 510 -6.05 -50.16 -0.37
CA ASN A 510 -5.33 -51.43 -0.46
C ASN A 510 -3.79 -51.31 -0.46
N ALA A 511 -3.23 -50.10 -0.49
CA ALA A 511 -1.80 -49.80 -0.47
C ALA A 511 -0.98 -50.39 -1.62
N GLN A 512 -1.59 -50.81 -2.73
CA GLN A 512 -0.87 -51.15 -3.96
C GLN A 512 -0.23 -49.91 -4.58
N ASN A 513 0.99 -50.06 -5.11
CA ASN A 513 1.59 -49.03 -5.94
C ASN A 513 0.80 -48.83 -7.24
N LYS A 514 0.48 -47.59 -7.57
CA LYS A 514 -0.21 -47.16 -8.79
C LYS A 514 0.66 -46.31 -9.72
N GLY A 515 1.78 -45.81 -9.21
CA GLY A 515 2.78 -45.04 -9.96
C GLY A 515 4.04 -44.81 -9.11
N GLN A 516 5.18 -44.67 -9.77
CA GLN A 516 6.46 -44.41 -9.10
C GLN A 516 7.43 -43.64 -10.00
N ARG A 517 8.37 -42.92 -9.37
CA ARG A 517 9.56 -42.32 -9.97
C ARG A 517 10.75 -42.45 -9.04
N HIS A 518 11.93 -42.56 -9.65
CA HIS A 518 13.21 -42.69 -8.97
C HIS A 518 14.18 -41.72 -9.65
N PHE A 519 14.91 -40.93 -8.85
CA PHE A 519 15.85 -39.92 -9.31
C PHE A 519 17.17 -40.06 -8.56
N ASP A 520 18.30 -39.77 -9.21
CA ASP A 520 19.57 -39.71 -8.51
C ASP A 520 19.82 -38.28 -8.03
N VAL A 521 20.09 -38.13 -6.74
CA VAL A 521 20.41 -36.85 -6.09
C VAL A 521 21.90 -36.83 -5.80
N ASN A 522 22.63 -36.00 -6.54
CA ASN A 522 24.08 -35.86 -6.48
C ASN A 522 24.46 -34.61 -5.69
N VAL A 523 24.88 -34.78 -4.43
CA VAL A 523 25.36 -33.68 -3.59
C VAL A 523 26.78 -33.31 -4.01
N VAL A 524 26.95 -32.12 -4.58
CA VAL A 524 28.26 -31.62 -5.02
C VAL A 524 28.99 -30.90 -3.88
N SER A 525 30.32 -30.76 -4.00
CA SER A 525 31.13 -29.98 -3.06
C SER A 525 30.73 -28.50 -3.11
N SER A 526 30.39 -27.91 -1.96
CA SER A 526 29.93 -26.53 -1.88
C SER A 526 30.40 -25.81 -0.62
N TYR A 527 30.49 -24.49 -0.73
CA TYR A 527 30.74 -23.56 0.36
C TYR A 527 29.51 -22.67 0.50
N SER A 528 28.88 -22.66 1.68
CA SER A 528 27.76 -21.78 2.00
C SER A 528 27.71 -21.56 3.51
N ALA A 529 27.10 -20.45 3.96
CA ALA A 529 26.86 -20.21 5.37
C ALA A 529 25.51 -19.53 5.63
N SER A 530 24.91 -19.84 6.78
CA SER A 530 23.87 -19.03 7.41
C SER A 530 24.53 -18.16 8.48
N PHE A 531 24.50 -16.84 8.28
CA PHE A 531 25.05 -15.85 9.21
C PHE A 531 23.91 -14.94 9.70
N ARG A 532 23.61 -14.95 11.01
CA ARG A 532 22.44 -14.26 11.57
C ARG A 532 22.70 -13.79 13.01
N GLN A 533 22.03 -12.74 13.45
CA GLN A 533 22.03 -12.31 14.85
C GLN A 533 21.43 -13.41 15.76
N THR A 534 22.13 -13.78 16.85
CA THR A 534 21.72 -14.92 17.71
C THR A 534 20.40 -14.68 18.43
N ASN A 535 20.19 -13.46 18.92
CA ASN A 535 18.92 -12.99 19.49
C ASN A 535 18.47 -11.80 18.64
N ILE A 536 17.50 -12.01 17.74
CA ILE A 536 17.00 -10.97 16.83
C ILE A 536 16.25 -9.92 17.66
N VAL A 537 16.79 -8.71 17.70
CA VAL A 537 16.24 -7.53 18.39
C VAL A 537 16.51 -6.32 17.51
N THR A 538 15.50 -5.44 17.37
CA THR A 538 15.56 -4.22 16.57
C THR A 538 15.08 -3.03 17.41
N PRO A 539 15.88 -1.97 17.63
CA PRO A 539 17.30 -1.87 17.26
C PRO A 539 18.15 -2.92 18.03
N ALA A 540 19.25 -3.35 17.42
CA ALA A 540 20.15 -4.36 17.99
C ALA A 540 21.03 -3.78 19.11
N LEU A 541 21.32 -2.48 19.04
CA LEU A 541 22.01 -1.68 20.06
C LEU A 541 21.42 -0.25 20.07
N THR A 542 21.56 0.44 21.19
CA THR A 542 21.39 1.90 21.27
C THR A 542 22.69 2.50 21.77
N LEU A 543 23.34 3.35 20.97
CA LEU A 543 24.69 3.87 21.23
C LEU A 543 24.73 5.39 21.03
N PRO A 544 24.85 6.22 22.09
CA PRO A 544 25.23 7.62 21.93
C PRO A 544 26.66 7.74 21.36
N PRO A 545 27.06 8.91 20.84
CA PRO A 545 28.40 9.14 20.30
C PRO A 545 29.51 8.66 21.24
N THR A 546 30.61 8.15 20.67
CA THR A 546 31.74 7.50 21.37
C THR A 546 31.44 6.19 22.11
N ALA A 547 30.19 5.79 22.30
CA ALA A 547 29.84 4.61 23.10
C ALA A 547 30.03 3.29 22.33
N THR A 548 30.37 2.23 23.08
CA THR A 548 30.67 0.89 22.55
C THR A 548 29.63 -0.15 23.01
N GLY A 549 29.19 -1.04 22.10
CA GLY A 549 28.27 -2.14 22.40
C GLY A 549 28.51 -3.37 21.53
N ASN A 550 27.96 -4.53 21.92
CA ASN A 550 28.26 -5.83 21.32
C ASN A 550 27.00 -6.54 20.80
N VAL A 551 27.03 -7.00 19.54
CA VAL A 551 26.02 -7.88 18.94
C VAL A 551 26.61 -9.29 18.77
N THR A 552 25.95 -10.30 19.34
CA THR A 552 26.33 -11.71 19.14
C THR A 552 25.69 -12.24 17.86
N MET A 553 26.54 -12.74 16.96
CA MET A 553 26.18 -13.35 15.69
C MET A 553 26.42 -14.86 15.73
N SER A 554 25.50 -15.62 15.16
CA SER A 554 25.62 -17.05 14.88
C SER A 554 26.08 -17.25 13.44
N LEU A 555 27.11 -18.08 13.26
CA LEU A 555 27.63 -18.51 11.97
C LEU A 555 27.54 -20.03 11.89
N GLN A 556 26.72 -20.54 10.97
CA GLN A 556 26.70 -21.95 10.60
C GLN A 556 27.35 -22.13 9.24
N ASN A 557 28.36 -23.01 9.14
CA ASN A 557 28.84 -23.51 7.86
C ASN A 557 27.79 -24.49 7.31
N THR A 558 27.01 -24.06 6.33
CA THR A 558 25.94 -24.87 5.74
C THR A 558 26.45 -25.78 4.61
N GLY A 559 27.59 -25.43 4.00
CA GLY A 559 28.29 -26.25 3.02
C GLY A 559 28.91 -27.51 3.61
N ASN A 560 29.42 -28.37 2.73
CA ASN A 560 29.93 -29.71 3.08
C ASN A 560 31.45 -29.83 3.16
N GLU A 561 32.16 -28.73 2.93
CA GLU A 561 33.61 -28.61 3.09
C GLU A 561 33.98 -27.79 4.35
N ASP A 562 35.06 -28.16 5.02
CA ASP A 562 35.62 -27.39 6.14
C ASP A 562 36.27 -26.10 5.63
N VAL A 563 35.88 -24.93 6.15
CA VAL A 563 36.30 -23.65 5.57
C VAL A 563 36.58 -22.56 6.62
N ALA A 564 37.47 -21.63 6.29
CA ALA A 564 37.68 -20.41 7.05
C ALA A 564 36.69 -19.33 6.61
N TRP A 565 36.06 -18.66 7.57
CA TRP A 565 35.18 -17.52 7.37
C TRP A 565 35.85 -16.26 7.92
N SER A 566 35.79 -15.17 7.17
CA SER A 566 36.37 -13.86 7.50
C SER A 566 35.27 -12.79 7.53
N PHE A 567 35.38 -11.80 8.42
CA PHE A 567 34.25 -10.93 8.77
C PHE A 567 34.46 -9.47 8.34
N GLY A 568 33.36 -8.74 8.17
CA GLY A 568 33.35 -7.30 7.88
C GLY A 568 31.92 -6.75 7.89
N ALA A 569 31.74 -5.55 7.34
CA ALA A 569 30.42 -4.99 7.10
C ALA A 569 30.39 -4.05 5.89
N TYR A 570 29.20 -3.80 5.37
CA TYR A 570 28.86 -2.60 4.61
C TYR A 570 28.09 -1.65 5.53
N PHE A 571 28.39 -0.36 5.42
CA PHE A 571 27.78 0.71 6.21
C PHE A 571 26.98 1.59 5.24
N ASN A 572 25.70 1.83 5.55
CA ASN A 572 24.84 2.68 4.71
C ASN A 572 25.06 4.18 5.02
N ASP A 573 25.50 4.49 6.25
CA ASP A 573 25.91 5.82 6.70
C ASP A 573 27.43 6.02 6.49
N PRO A 574 27.89 7.06 5.78
CA PRO A 574 29.30 7.34 5.54
C PRO A 574 30.11 7.75 6.80
N LEU A 575 29.46 8.10 7.91
CA LEU A 575 30.13 8.37 9.20
C LEU A 575 30.64 7.08 9.85
N TRP A 576 30.05 5.93 9.52
CA TRP A 576 30.44 4.63 10.05
C TRP A 576 31.36 3.89 9.09
N SER A 577 32.42 3.26 9.61
CA SER A 577 33.33 2.46 8.79
C SER A 577 33.90 1.25 9.55
N ASN A 578 34.80 0.49 8.91
CA ASN A 578 35.51 -0.61 9.58
C ASN A 578 36.42 -0.16 10.75
N SER A 579 36.62 1.14 10.98
CA SER A 579 37.20 1.66 12.24
C SER A 579 36.25 1.57 13.44
N ASN A 580 34.94 1.46 13.19
CA ASN A 580 33.88 1.43 14.19
C ASN A 580 33.43 0.01 14.53
N LEU A 581 34.08 -1.02 13.97
CA LEU A 581 33.70 -2.43 14.07
C LEU A 581 34.92 -3.31 14.35
N GLU A 582 34.98 -3.90 15.54
CA GLU A 582 35.94 -4.97 15.88
C GLU A 582 35.22 -6.32 16.05
N TRP A 583 35.91 -7.42 15.74
CA TRP A 583 35.36 -8.78 15.82
C TRP A 583 36.07 -9.61 16.87
N PHE A 584 35.28 -10.31 17.69
CA PHE A 584 35.76 -11.14 18.79
C PHE A 584 35.16 -12.56 18.73
N ASP A 585 35.92 -13.55 19.20
CA ASP A 585 35.42 -14.91 19.35
C ASP A 585 34.50 -15.05 20.58
N SER A 586 33.91 -16.24 20.76
CA SER A 586 33.05 -16.54 21.90
C SER A 586 33.76 -16.55 23.27
N THR A 587 35.08 -16.35 23.31
CA THR A 587 35.89 -16.18 24.52
C THR A 587 36.30 -14.72 24.79
N GLY A 588 36.03 -13.81 23.84
CA GLY A 588 36.42 -12.41 23.89
C GLY A 588 37.83 -12.13 23.35
N ALA A 589 38.42 -13.04 22.56
CA ALA A 589 39.69 -12.79 21.88
C ALA A 589 39.46 -12.11 20.51
N PRO A 590 40.21 -11.06 20.15
CA PRO A 590 40.05 -10.37 18.88
C PRO A 590 40.46 -11.26 17.70
N MET A 591 39.67 -11.24 16.63
CA MET A 591 39.80 -12.13 15.48
C MET A 591 39.40 -11.45 14.17
N THR A 592 39.95 -11.90 13.05
CA THR A 592 39.51 -11.49 11.70
C THR A 592 38.91 -12.64 10.89
N SER A 593 39.14 -13.89 11.33
CA SER A 593 38.58 -15.10 10.71
C SER A 593 38.55 -16.29 11.67
N ILE A 594 37.69 -17.28 11.39
CA ILE A 594 37.53 -18.52 12.15
C ILE A 594 37.38 -19.73 11.21
N MET A 595 37.99 -20.86 11.55
CA MET A 595 37.74 -22.16 10.90
C MET A 595 36.43 -22.74 11.42
N VAL A 596 35.50 -23.09 10.52
CA VAL A 596 34.23 -23.75 10.88
C VAL A 596 34.11 -25.05 10.10
N ALA A 597 34.01 -26.16 10.82
CA ALA A 597 33.80 -27.48 10.22
C ALA A 597 32.43 -27.55 9.53
N ARG A 598 32.30 -28.40 8.51
CA ARG A 598 31.06 -28.62 7.76
C ARG A 598 29.86 -28.92 8.68
N GLY A 599 28.72 -28.28 8.41
CA GLY A 599 27.49 -28.37 9.21
C GLY A 599 27.54 -27.69 10.60
N ALA A 600 28.72 -27.30 11.10
CA ALA A 600 28.88 -26.80 12.46
C ALA A 600 28.48 -25.32 12.62
N THR A 601 28.02 -24.96 13.82
CA THR A 601 27.63 -23.60 14.21
C THR A 601 28.56 -23.05 15.29
N VAL A 602 29.01 -21.81 15.12
CA VAL A 602 29.85 -21.06 16.07
C VAL A 602 29.25 -19.67 16.32
N ASN A 603 29.48 -19.11 17.50
CA ASN A 603 29.12 -17.74 17.81
C ASN A 603 30.35 -16.83 17.72
N VAL A 604 30.17 -15.65 17.14
CA VAL A 604 31.15 -14.55 17.10
C VAL A 604 30.48 -13.26 17.58
N ILE A 605 31.26 -12.25 17.96
CA ILE A 605 30.77 -10.99 18.51
C ILE A 605 31.25 -9.85 17.63
N ALA A 606 30.30 -9.06 17.11
CA ALA A 606 30.58 -7.76 16.51
C ALA A 606 30.53 -6.69 17.60
N GLN A 607 31.65 -6.01 17.85
CA GLN A 607 31.72 -4.86 18.73
C GLN A 607 31.68 -3.58 17.90
N PHE A 608 30.70 -2.73 18.19
CA PHE A 608 30.47 -1.45 17.53
C PHE A 608 30.82 -0.29 18.44
N THR A 609 31.50 0.73 17.92
CA THR A 609 31.72 2.01 18.61
C THR A 609 31.18 3.14 17.76
N ALA A 610 30.19 3.87 18.28
CA ALA A 610 29.58 4.98 17.56
C ALA A 610 30.61 6.10 17.28
N PRO A 611 30.61 6.70 16.07
CA PRO A 611 31.44 7.87 15.77
C PRO A 611 31.23 9.02 16.78
N ASP A 612 32.25 9.87 16.91
CA ASP A 612 32.18 11.09 17.71
C ASP A 612 31.12 12.07 17.13
N ASP A 613 31.05 12.17 15.80
CA ASP A 613 30.12 13.03 15.04
C ASP A 613 28.78 12.33 14.71
N ALA A 614 28.34 11.35 15.50
CA ALA A 614 27.19 10.51 15.17
C ALA A 614 25.82 11.21 15.39
N VAL A 615 25.17 11.57 14.28
CA VAL A 615 23.81 12.16 14.23
C VAL A 615 22.76 11.17 14.76
N PRO A 616 21.71 11.62 15.49
CA PRO A 616 20.64 10.76 15.98
C PRO A 616 19.83 10.02 14.91
N GLY A 617 19.32 8.85 15.28
CA GLY A 617 18.41 8.02 14.49
C GLY A 617 18.92 6.60 14.20
N PRO A 618 18.18 5.82 13.40
CA PRO A 618 18.51 4.43 13.09
C PRO A 618 19.55 4.31 11.98
N VAL A 619 20.73 3.79 12.32
CA VAL A 619 21.80 3.46 11.37
C VAL A 619 21.70 1.98 11.00
N GLU A 620 21.48 1.66 9.71
CA GLU A 620 21.55 0.28 9.22
C GLU A 620 22.99 -0.11 8.84
N ILE A 621 23.43 -1.26 9.34
CA ILE A 621 24.74 -1.85 9.06
C ILE A 621 24.55 -3.29 8.60
N THR A 622 25.01 -3.61 7.39
CA THR A 622 24.95 -4.95 6.82
C THR A 622 26.23 -5.70 7.19
N LEU A 623 26.18 -6.48 8.28
CA LEU A 623 27.28 -7.37 8.65
C LEU A 623 27.44 -8.47 7.60
N LEU A 624 28.68 -8.84 7.29
CA LEU A 624 29.00 -9.85 6.29
C LEU A 624 30.07 -10.83 6.76
N THR A 625 30.02 -12.03 6.19
CA THR A 625 31.08 -13.04 6.30
C THR A 625 31.42 -13.59 4.92
N ASN A 626 32.72 -13.72 4.64
CA ASN A 626 33.30 -14.21 3.39
C ASN A 626 34.12 -15.47 3.65
N ALA A 627 33.87 -16.53 2.89
CA ALA A 627 34.74 -17.69 2.86
C ALA A 627 36.13 -17.28 2.31
N VAL A 628 37.19 -17.78 2.95
CA VAL A 628 38.58 -17.47 2.57
C VAL A 628 38.98 -18.37 1.37
N PRO A 629 39.65 -17.82 0.34
CA PRO A 629 40.13 -18.61 -0.80
C PRO A 629 40.92 -19.87 -0.39
N PRO A 630 40.72 -21.02 -1.06
CA PRO A 630 40.10 -21.19 -2.38
C PRO A 630 38.57 -21.21 -2.42
N ALA A 631 37.88 -21.16 -1.27
CA ALA A 631 36.42 -21.08 -1.24
C ALA A 631 35.91 -19.70 -1.71
N SER A 632 34.70 -19.68 -2.27
CA SER A 632 34.02 -18.47 -2.77
C SER A 632 32.55 -18.47 -2.37
N ALA A 633 32.27 -17.94 -1.18
CA ALA A 633 30.91 -17.83 -0.64
C ALA A 633 30.80 -16.61 0.29
N GLN A 634 29.63 -15.99 0.35
CA GLN A 634 29.32 -14.85 1.22
C GLN A 634 27.98 -15.09 1.91
N SER A 635 27.82 -14.57 3.13
CA SER A 635 26.55 -14.53 3.85
C SER A 635 26.44 -13.19 4.59
N THR A 636 25.24 -12.60 4.66
CA THR A 636 25.01 -11.23 5.14
C THR A 636 23.81 -11.13 6.08
N TRP A 637 23.86 -10.16 7.00
CA TRP A 637 22.78 -9.86 7.93
C TRP A 637 22.75 -8.37 8.29
N SER A 638 21.65 -7.68 7.96
CA SER A 638 21.41 -6.31 8.42
C SER A 638 21.09 -6.27 9.91
N ILE A 639 21.68 -5.29 10.60
CA ILE A 639 21.24 -4.83 11.93
C ILE A 639 20.92 -3.33 11.86
N GLN A 640 20.11 -2.84 12.80
CA GLN A 640 19.94 -1.41 13.05
C GLN A 640 20.55 -1.05 14.41
N ILE A 641 21.33 0.02 14.47
CA ILE A 641 21.82 0.64 15.70
C ILE A 641 21.12 1.98 15.84
N GLU A 642 20.49 2.23 16.98
CA GLU A 642 19.87 3.52 17.27
C GLU A 642 20.89 4.47 17.90
N VAL A 643 21.13 5.62 17.29
CA VAL A 643 21.87 6.73 17.92
C VAL A 643 20.85 7.63 18.63
N PRO A 644 20.81 7.68 19.97
CA PRO A 644 19.89 8.56 20.67
C PRO A 644 20.34 10.03 20.56
N PRO A 645 19.41 11.00 20.67
CA PRO A 645 19.77 12.39 20.90
C PRO A 645 20.43 12.56 22.28
N VAL A 646 21.46 13.39 22.31
CA VAL A 646 22.24 13.77 23.49
C VAL A 646 22.29 15.28 23.55
N THR A 647 21.59 15.86 24.52
CA THR A 647 21.58 17.30 24.79
C THR A 647 22.80 17.70 25.60
N ASP A 648 23.63 18.60 25.06
CA ASP A 648 24.69 19.29 25.81
C ASP A 648 24.80 20.75 25.36
N LEU A 649 24.43 21.69 26.23
CA LEU A 649 24.52 23.13 26.00
C LEU A 649 25.58 23.74 26.90
N SER A 650 26.42 24.60 26.33
CA SER A 650 27.28 25.50 27.10
C SER A 650 26.88 26.96 26.90
N ILE A 651 26.95 27.76 27.96
CA ILE A 651 26.67 29.19 27.96
C ILE A 651 27.93 29.92 28.47
N SER A 652 28.36 30.97 27.79
CA SER A 652 29.52 31.79 28.19
C SER A 652 29.22 33.27 27.99
N ALA A 653 29.31 34.07 29.04
CA ALA A 653 29.21 35.53 28.94
C ALA A 653 30.58 36.17 28.63
N MET A 654 30.59 37.32 27.95
CA MET A 654 31.79 38.12 27.74
C MET A 654 32.35 38.70 29.05
N SER A 655 31.50 38.93 30.06
CA SER A 655 31.92 39.17 31.44
C SER A 655 30.83 38.75 32.44
N ASP A 656 31.19 37.88 33.38
CA ASP A 656 30.32 37.47 34.49
C ASP A 656 30.25 38.50 35.62
N GLU A 657 31.21 39.43 35.70
CA GLU A 657 31.21 40.54 36.67
C GLU A 657 31.16 41.88 35.94
N ILE A 658 30.19 42.70 36.31
CA ILE A 658 29.87 43.99 35.67
C ILE A 658 29.76 45.04 36.77
N THR A 659 30.24 46.26 36.51
CA THR A 659 29.98 47.42 37.36
C THR A 659 29.40 48.53 36.50
N ALA A 660 28.20 49.00 36.82
CA ALA A 660 27.50 50.02 36.04
C ALA A 660 26.71 50.98 36.95
N PRO A 661 26.81 52.31 36.74
CA PRO A 661 26.13 53.32 37.56
C PRO A 661 24.62 53.35 37.32
N SER A 662 23.87 53.89 38.29
CA SER A 662 22.43 54.14 38.21
C SER A 662 22.15 55.48 37.51
N ASN A 663 22.43 55.56 36.21
CA ASN A 663 22.40 56.82 35.44
C ASN A 663 21.47 56.79 34.20
N GLY A 664 20.68 55.73 34.01
CA GLY A 664 19.78 55.56 32.87
C GLY A 664 20.48 55.21 31.54
N GLN A 665 21.79 54.91 31.56
CA GLN A 665 22.51 54.48 30.36
C GLN A 665 22.47 52.96 30.22
N MET A 666 21.92 52.49 29.10
CA MET A 666 21.83 51.07 28.80
C MET A 666 23.22 50.42 28.72
N VAL A 667 23.40 49.34 29.47
CA VAL A 667 24.52 48.40 29.37
C VAL A 667 24.02 47.12 28.71
N GLN A 668 24.86 46.51 27.88
CA GLN A 668 24.58 45.22 27.24
C GLN A 668 25.68 44.22 27.57
N VAL A 669 25.30 42.97 27.80
CA VAL A 669 26.21 41.86 28.07
C VAL A 669 26.02 40.82 26.99
N GLU A 670 27.05 40.56 26.20
CA GLU A 670 27.06 39.53 25.18
C GLU A 670 27.24 38.14 25.83
N MET A 671 26.42 37.17 25.43
CA MET A 671 26.49 35.78 25.85
C MET A 671 26.43 34.88 24.62
N THR A 672 27.40 33.98 24.49
CA THR A 672 27.41 32.93 23.47
C THR A 672 26.82 31.65 24.06
N LEU A 673 25.89 31.04 23.35
CA LEU A 673 25.31 29.73 23.65
C LEU A 673 25.79 28.77 22.56
N ILE A 674 26.32 27.60 22.94
CA ILE A 674 26.91 26.62 22.01
C ILE A 674 26.31 25.24 22.30
N ASN A 675 25.63 24.65 21.30
CA ASN A 675 25.10 23.30 21.34
C ASN A 675 26.21 22.29 21.02
N ASN A 676 26.78 21.65 22.05
CA ASN A 676 27.74 20.54 21.89
C ASN A 676 27.04 19.19 21.70
N GLY A 677 25.71 19.13 21.76
CA GLY A 677 24.92 17.93 21.55
C GLY A 677 25.01 17.40 20.11
N ASN A 678 24.61 16.15 19.90
CA ASN A 678 24.59 15.55 18.56
C ASN A 678 23.30 15.83 17.76
N SER A 679 22.30 16.44 18.38
CA SER A 679 21.02 16.82 17.79
C SER A 679 20.89 18.33 17.62
N ASP A 680 20.33 18.77 16.51
CA ASP A 680 19.87 20.16 16.35
C ASP A 680 18.76 20.45 17.38
N GLU A 681 18.87 21.53 18.15
CA GLU A 681 18.01 21.76 19.33
C GLU A 681 17.61 23.24 19.49
N ASN A 682 16.40 23.48 20.02
CA ASN A 682 15.93 24.80 20.43
C ASN A 682 16.06 24.96 21.96
N TYR A 683 16.52 26.11 22.44
CA TYR A 683 16.55 26.41 23.86
C TYR A 683 15.70 27.63 24.20
N ASN A 684 14.70 27.43 25.06
CA ASN A 684 13.87 28.49 25.62
C ASN A 684 14.64 29.22 26.72
N LEU A 685 14.68 30.56 26.64
CA LEU A 685 15.51 31.41 27.50
C LEU A 685 14.64 32.14 28.53
N SER A 686 15.00 31.99 29.80
CA SER A 686 14.34 32.66 30.92
C SER A 686 15.33 33.52 31.72
N LEU A 687 14.82 34.63 32.27
CA LEU A 687 15.61 35.62 32.99
C LEU A 687 15.14 35.75 34.43
N GLN A 688 16.00 35.39 35.38
CA GLN A 688 15.79 35.60 36.81
C GLN A 688 16.63 36.79 37.29
N ALA A 689 16.05 37.98 37.25
CA ALA A 689 16.65 39.23 37.71
C ALA A 689 15.83 39.90 38.82
N ASN A 690 16.41 40.88 39.51
CA ASN A 690 15.64 41.78 40.37
C ASN A 690 14.82 42.73 39.50
N TYR A 691 13.51 42.80 39.73
CA TYR A 691 12.58 43.63 38.95
C TYR A 691 12.98 45.10 38.86
N LEU A 692 13.70 45.65 39.85
CA LEU A 692 14.15 47.04 39.84
C LEU A 692 15.13 47.37 38.70
N LEU A 693 15.79 46.38 38.11
CA LEU A 693 16.79 46.57 37.05
C LEU A 693 16.18 46.80 35.66
N ASP A 694 14.89 46.51 35.46
CA ASP A 694 14.23 46.41 34.15
C ASP A 694 15.02 45.59 33.12
N ALA A 695 15.73 44.56 33.60
CA ALA A 695 16.58 43.69 32.79
C ALA A 695 15.75 42.85 31.81
N SER A 696 16.27 42.66 30.60
CA SER A 696 15.63 41.88 29.53
C SER A 696 16.65 41.12 28.67
N LEU A 697 16.20 40.11 27.92
CA LEU A 697 17.02 39.40 26.93
C LEU A 697 16.65 39.86 25.52
N SER A 698 17.61 39.88 24.60
CA SER A 698 17.38 40.25 23.20
C SER A 698 16.44 39.28 22.45
N ILE A 699 16.41 38.01 22.86
CA ILE A 699 15.53 36.95 22.34
C ILE A 699 15.04 36.05 23.49
N GLN A 700 13.89 35.40 23.32
CA GLN A 700 13.26 34.51 24.32
C GLN A 700 13.47 33.00 24.01
N SER A 701 13.97 32.68 22.83
CA SER A 701 14.40 31.35 22.42
C SER A 701 15.57 31.51 21.44
N THR A 702 16.49 30.55 21.40
CA THR A 702 17.67 30.57 20.52
C THR A 702 17.33 30.48 19.03
N GLY A 703 16.18 29.90 18.69
CA GLY A 703 16.00 29.23 17.41
C GLY A 703 16.78 27.91 17.37
N LEU A 704 16.79 27.26 16.21
CA LEU A 704 17.48 25.99 16.02
C LEU A 704 19.00 26.20 16.07
N LEU A 705 19.67 25.51 16.99
CA LEU A 705 21.13 25.45 17.04
C LEU A 705 21.59 24.11 16.47
N ASP A 706 22.33 24.17 15.36
CA ASP A 706 22.96 23.02 14.71
C ASP A 706 23.76 22.17 15.72
N ALA A 707 23.76 20.85 15.52
CA ALA A 707 24.56 19.92 16.31
C ALA A 707 26.09 20.17 16.22
N PHE A 708 26.84 19.57 17.15
CA PHE A 708 28.32 19.52 17.15
C PHE A 708 29.04 20.87 17.18
N GLY A 709 28.44 21.87 17.84
CA GLY A 709 29.06 23.17 18.11
C GLY A 709 28.33 24.37 17.48
N GLY A 710 27.09 24.22 17.02
CA GLY A 710 26.28 25.33 16.54
C GLY A 710 26.05 26.39 17.62
N ASP A 711 26.31 27.66 17.30
CA ASP A 711 26.32 28.76 18.26
C ASP A 711 25.32 29.89 17.95
N THR A 712 24.92 30.60 19.00
CA THR A 712 24.14 31.84 18.88
C THR A 712 24.55 32.86 19.94
N THR A 713 24.24 34.14 19.67
CA THR A 713 24.58 35.26 20.55
C THR A 713 23.32 35.91 21.12
N VAL A 714 23.23 35.97 22.45
CA VAL A 714 22.14 36.57 23.22
C VAL A 714 22.68 37.76 24.00
N TYR A 715 22.00 38.90 23.95
CA TYR A 715 22.36 40.07 24.74
C TYR A 715 21.45 40.16 25.97
N LEU A 716 22.05 40.21 27.16
CA LEU A 716 21.39 40.68 28.38
C LEU A 716 21.41 42.21 28.35
N ILE A 717 20.23 42.81 28.29
CA ILE A 717 19.99 44.25 28.21
C ILE A 717 19.67 44.77 29.61
N LEU A 718 20.45 45.76 30.06
CA LEU A 718 20.33 46.38 31.38
C LEU A 718 20.12 47.89 31.18
N PRO A 719 18.88 48.42 31.26
CA PRO A 719 18.60 49.85 31.09
C PRO A 719 19.23 50.76 32.16
N MET A 720 19.73 50.18 33.25
CA MET A 720 20.31 50.86 34.42
C MET A 720 19.48 52.05 34.94
N PRO A 721 18.19 51.86 35.31
CA PRO A 721 17.35 52.94 35.83
C PRO A 721 18.01 53.79 36.92
N SER A 722 17.62 55.06 37.00
CA SER A 722 17.98 55.94 38.12
C SER A 722 17.41 55.41 39.45
N LEU A 723 18.01 55.83 40.56
CA LEU A 723 17.63 55.42 41.93
C LEU A 723 17.82 53.91 42.28
N LEU A 724 18.48 53.11 41.42
CA LEU A 724 18.90 51.74 41.75
C LEU A 724 19.86 51.76 42.94
N ARG A 725 19.53 51.04 44.02
CA ARG A 725 20.32 51.04 45.25
C ARG A 725 21.74 50.51 45.01
N PRO A 726 22.78 51.08 45.65
CA PRO A 726 24.11 50.49 45.61
C PRO A 726 24.12 49.12 46.31
N ASP A 727 24.19 48.04 45.54
CA ASP A 727 24.22 46.65 46.01
C ASP A 727 24.80 45.72 44.94
N LEU A 728 25.02 44.45 45.29
CA LEU A 728 25.34 43.37 44.35
C LEU A 728 24.06 42.67 43.90
N TYR A 729 23.69 42.90 42.64
CA TYR A 729 22.58 42.22 41.99
C TYR A 729 23.06 40.94 41.30
N LEU A 730 22.31 39.85 41.50
CA LEU A 730 22.54 38.58 40.80
C LEU A 730 21.48 38.42 39.71
N ILE A 731 21.91 37.97 38.54
CA ILE A 731 21.08 37.75 37.36
C ILE A 731 21.34 36.33 36.86
N GLY A 732 20.31 35.48 36.92
CA GLY A 732 20.34 34.15 36.30
C GLY A 732 19.76 34.21 34.90
N VAL A 733 20.47 33.66 33.92
CA VAL A 733 19.95 33.40 32.58
C VAL A 733 19.92 31.89 32.41
N THR A 734 18.72 31.32 32.35
CA THR A 734 18.50 29.87 32.28
C THR A 734 17.96 29.51 30.90
N ALA A 735 18.70 28.66 30.20
CA ALA A 735 18.30 28.04 28.95
C ALA A 735 17.78 26.62 29.22
N THR A 736 16.56 26.32 28.78
CA THR A 736 15.92 25.00 28.92
C THR A 736 15.66 24.43 27.53
N SER A 737 16.03 23.17 27.31
CA SER A 737 15.76 22.47 26.04
C SER A 737 14.24 22.39 25.75
N GLU A 738 13.88 22.48 24.47
CA GLU A 738 12.49 22.28 24.04
C GLU A 738 12.14 20.78 23.91
N SER A 739 13.12 19.93 23.56
CA SER A 739 12.92 18.47 23.45
C SER A 739 13.00 17.73 24.80
N ASP A 740 13.89 18.11 25.71
CA ASP A 740 13.92 17.65 27.11
C ASP A 740 13.77 18.80 28.11
N PRO A 741 12.53 19.09 28.57
CA PRO A 741 12.27 20.09 29.61
C PRO A 741 12.89 19.82 30.99
N ASN A 742 13.58 18.69 31.20
CA ASN A 742 14.37 18.42 32.40
C ASN A 742 15.83 18.89 32.26
N TYR A 743 16.28 19.21 31.04
CA TYR A 743 17.62 19.71 30.75
C TYR A 743 17.64 21.24 30.77
N GLU A 744 18.23 21.81 31.83
CA GLU A 744 18.43 23.25 31.99
C GLU A 744 19.90 23.61 32.30
N VAL A 745 20.37 24.71 31.71
CA VAL A 745 21.72 25.27 31.95
C VAL A 745 21.56 26.74 32.34
N THR A 746 22.17 27.14 33.45
CA THR A 746 22.04 28.51 34.00
C THR A 746 23.38 29.21 34.09
N GLN A 747 23.51 30.34 33.38
CA GLN A 747 24.63 31.26 33.57
C GLN A 747 24.26 32.33 34.62
N GLN A 748 25.17 32.65 35.52
CA GLN A 748 24.92 33.60 36.61
C GLN A 748 25.84 34.83 36.52
N ILE A 749 25.26 35.96 36.10
CA ILE A 749 25.92 37.26 35.97
C ILE A 749 25.78 38.07 37.27
N ARG A 750 26.83 38.83 37.60
CA ARG A 750 26.96 39.68 38.79
C ARG A 750 27.05 41.15 38.40
N LEU A 751 25.98 41.90 38.68
CA LEU A 751 25.92 43.35 38.46
C LEU A 751 26.15 44.09 39.78
N THR A 752 27.29 44.77 39.90
CA THR A 752 27.57 45.69 41.00
C THR A 752 27.08 47.08 40.63
N VAL A 753 26.10 47.61 41.38
CA VAL A 753 25.68 49.02 41.24
C VAL A 753 26.50 49.86 42.24
N PRO A 754 27.35 50.79 41.78
CA PRO A 754 28.12 51.66 42.65
C PRO A 754 27.27 52.83 43.18
N PRO A 755 27.75 53.52 44.23
CA PRO A 755 27.34 54.89 44.55
C PRO A 755 27.36 55.75 43.27
N THR A 756 26.22 56.34 42.93
CA THR A 756 25.99 57.12 41.72
C THR A 756 25.36 58.44 42.13
N TYR A 757 26.07 59.54 41.89
CA TYR A 757 25.60 60.90 42.15
C TYR A 757 25.15 61.53 40.85
N ALA A 758 23.92 62.04 40.81
CA ALA A 758 23.33 62.68 39.64
C ALA A 758 22.17 63.58 40.07
N LEU A 759 21.96 64.67 39.35
CA LEU A 759 20.85 65.58 39.56
C LEU A 759 20.21 65.96 38.23
N THR A 760 19.02 66.54 38.30
CA THR A 760 18.47 67.37 37.22
C THR A 760 17.92 68.68 37.76
N VAL A 761 17.91 69.72 36.93
CA VAL A 761 17.37 71.04 37.22
C VAL A 761 16.26 71.36 36.23
N GLU A 762 15.10 71.78 36.73
CA GLU A 762 13.92 72.09 35.91
C GLU A 762 14.13 73.31 34.98
N ASP A 763 13.67 73.24 33.73
CA ASP A 763 13.51 74.40 32.85
C ASP A 763 12.21 75.16 33.19
N LEU A 764 12.29 76.49 33.32
CA LEU A 764 11.16 77.35 33.67
C LEU A 764 10.69 78.17 32.46
N ASP A 765 9.58 77.76 31.85
CA ASP A 765 8.88 78.59 30.87
C ASP A 765 8.23 79.80 31.56
N MET A 766 8.73 81.00 31.23
CA MET A 766 8.22 82.28 31.69
C MET A 766 7.78 83.19 30.53
N SER A 767 7.74 82.69 29.28
CA SER A 767 7.48 83.51 28.07
C SER A 767 5.99 83.91 27.89
N GLY A 768 5.12 83.52 28.82
CA GLY A 768 3.70 83.88 28.85
C GLY A 768 3.36 85.06 29.78
N GLN A 769 4.34 85.85 30.20
CA GLN A 769 4.19 86.95 31.17
C GLN A 769 4.97 88.19 30.73
N THR A 770 4.43 89.39 30.94
CA THR A 770 5.11 90.66 30.66
C THR A 770 5.96 91.16 31.83
N PHE A 771 7.17 91.63 31.47
CA PHE A 771 8.16 92.14 32.41
C PHE A 771 8.60 93.56 32.04
N SER A 772 8.31 94.51 32.92
CA SER A 772 8.70 95.91 32.77
C SER A 772 10.13 96.12 33.28
N PRO A 773 11.01 96.80 32.54
CA PRO A 773 12.36 97.14 33.02
C PRO A 773 12.29 98.25 34.09
N GLY A 774 13.14 98.16 35.13
CA GLY A 774 13.17 99.09 36.27
C GLY A 774 12.28 98.69 37.48
N ASP A 775 11.53 97.59 37.36
CA ASP A 775 10.62 97.09 38.39
C ASP A 775 11.36 96.46 39.60
N SER A 776 10.73 96.41 40.78
CA SER A 776 11.33 95.76 41.97
C SER A 776 11.34 94.23 41.85
N CYS A 777 12.33 93.54 42.46
CA CYS A 777 12.54 92.11 42.18
C CYS A 777 11.32 91.21 42.49
N ARG A 778 10.97 90.38 41.50
CA ARG A 778 9.92 89.37 41.55
C ARG A 778 10.56 88.02 41.94
N THR A 779 9.79 87.12 42.56
CA THR A 779 10.32 85.84 43.08
C THR A 779 9.95 84.67 42.19
N GLY A 780 10.95 83.90 41.75
CA GLY A 780 10.79 82.61 41.07
C GLY A 780 11.28 81.44 41.95
N LYS A 781 11.06 80.22 41.46
CA LYS A 781 11.56 78.98 42.06
C LYS A 781 12.00 78.01 40.99
N TRP A 782 13.14 77.37 41.19
CA TRP A 782 13.65 76.26 40.40
C TRP A 782 13.59 74.96 41.23
N GLU A 783 13.10 73.88 40.65
CA GLU A 783 13.22 72.55 41.27
C GLU A 783 14.54 71.87 40.87
N VAL A 784 15.32 71.44 41.88
CA VAL A 784 16.54 70.65 41.73
C VAL A 784 16.32 69.28 42.34
N THR A 785 16.40 68.22 41.54
CA THR A 785 16.02 66.85 41.94
C THR A 785 17.23 65.92 41.94
N ASN A 786 17.41 65.18 43.04
CA ASN A 786 18.44 64.14 43.13
C ASN A 786 17.95 62.88 42.40
N ILE A 787 18.54 62.58 41.24
CA ILE A 787 18.27 61.36 40.46
C ILE A 787 19.35 60.28 40.66
N GLY A 788 20.39 60.59 41.45
CA GLY A 788 21.37 59.63 41.92
C GLY A 788 20.82 58.70 43.01
N ASN A 789 21.55 57.62 43.29
CA ASN A 789 21.15 56.58 44.24
C ASN A 789 21.71 56.79 45.67
N MET A 790 22.35 57.94 45.92
CA MET A 790 22.95 58.34 47.20
C MET A 790 22.45 59.72 47.68
N ASP A 791 22.48 59.94 48.99
CA ASP A 791 22.23 61.25 49.60
C ASP A 791 23.28 62.28 49.13
N ASP A 792 22.83 63.38 48.52
CA ASP A 792 23.70 64.41 47.94
C ASP A 792 23.37 65.82 48.45
N ARG A 793 24.22 66.79 48.12
CA ARG A 793 24.01 68.23 48.26
C ARG A 793 24.45 68.90 46.97
N PHE A 794 23.75 69.93 46.55
CA PHE A 794 24.06 70.62 45.31
C PHE A 794 24.61 72.02 45.59
N SER A 795 25.76 72.33 45.00
CA SER A 795 26.25 73.70 44.86
C SER A 795 25.46 74.33 43.72
N ILE A 796 24.99 75.56 43.94
CA ILE A 796 24.09 76.25 43.02
C ILE A 796 24.80 77.50 42.47
N ALA A 797 25.02 77.53 41.17
CA ALA A 797 25.45 78.71 40.43
C ALA A 797 24.30 79.25 39.58
N VAL A 798 24.24 80.56 39.40
CA VAL A 798 23.32 81.22 38.46
C VAL A 798 24.17 82.05 37.50
N ASP A 799 23.97 81.86 36.21
CA ASP A 799 24.54 82.69 35.15
C ASP A 799 23.45 83.60 34.56
N HIS A 800 23.79 84.86 34.32
CA HIS A 800 22.85 85.88 33.88
C HIS A 800 23.54 87.05 33.15
N PRO A 801 22.88 87.66 32.15
CA PRO A 801 23.37 88.87 31.53
C PRO A 801 23.26 90.08 32.48
N ASP A 802 24.06 91.12 32.22
CA ASP A 802 24.07 92.40 32.98
C ASP A 802 22.70 93.14 32.98
N THR A 803 21.76 92.73 32.12
CA THR A 803 20.39 93.24 32.00
C THR A 803 19.44 92.70 33.06
N ILE A 804 19.78 91.59 33.72
CA ILE A 804 19.04 91.02 34.86
C ILE A 804 19.91 91.19 36.12
N THR A 805 19.29 91.51 37.25
CA THR A 805 19.91 91.36 38.59
C THR A 805 19.22 90.25 39.35
N VAL A 806 19.96 89.23 39.83
CA VAL A 806 19.40 88.07 40.53
C VAL A 806 20.05 87.83 41.90
N GLU A 807 19.23 87.47 42.88
CA GLU A 807 19.65 87.09 44.24
C GLU A 807 19.01 85.75 44.64
N LEU A 808 19.84 84.73 44.90
CA LEU A 808 19.39 83.45 45.45
C LEU A 808 18.95 83.60 46.91
N ARG A 809 17.82 82.98 47.27
CA ARG A 809 17.23 83.05 48.62
C ARG A 809 16.91 81.67 49.19
N ASP A 810 17.04 81.55 50.51
CA ASP A 810 16.56 80.40 51.27
C ASP A 810 15.03 80.44 51.46
N ALA A 811 14.47 79.38 52.08
CA ALA A 811 13.04 79.28 52.39
C ALA A 811 12.53 80.34 53.40
N ASN A 812 13.42 81.13 54.02
CA ASN A 812 13.13 82.24 54.93
C ASN A 812 13.42 83.61 54.28
N SER A 813 13.59 83.63 52.94
CA SER A 813 13.93 84.80 52.11
C SER A 813 15.28 85.47 52.43
N GLN A 814 16.18 84.80 53.16
CA GLN A 814 17.55 85.27 53.40
C GLN A 814 18.47 84.95 52.21
N PRO A 815 19.54 85.74 51.96
CA PRO A 815 20.47 85.47 50.86
C PRO A 815 21.19 84.12 51.04
N LEU A 816 21.26 83.31 49.99
CA LEU A 816 21.85 81.97 50.03
C LEU A 816 23.39 82.05 49.95
N SER A 817 24.07 81.98 51.10
CA SER A 817 25.52 82.17 51.20
C SER A 817 26.16 81.23 52.26
N PRO A 818 26.90 80.17 51.86
CA PRO A 818 27.17 79.75 50.48
C PRO A 818 25.89 79.28 49.77
N ALA A 819 25.94 79.27 48.43
CA ALA A 819 24.84 78.81 47.59
C ALA A 819 24.83 77.28 47.49
N GLU A 820 24.38 76.62 48.57
CA GLU A 820 24.32 75.16 48.70
C GLU A 820 22.92 74.70 49.14
N THR A 821 22.48 73.53 48.69
CA THR A 821 21.25 72.90 49.20
C THR A 821 21.49 72.21 50.55
N PRO A 822 20.42 71.95 51.32
CA PRO A 822 20.39 70.87 52.31
C PRO A 822 20.72 69.51 51.66
N VAL A 823 20.85 68.46 52.48
CA VAL A 823 20.94 67.09 51.95
C VAL A 823 19.61 66.72 51.26
N VAL A 824 19.69 66.31 50.01
CA VAL A 824 18.57 65.83 49.19
C VAL A 824 18.73 64.33 49.02
N ALA A 825 17.76 63.56 49.49
CA ALA A 825 17.76 62.10 49.37
C ALA A 825 17.44 61.66 47.92
N PRO A 826 17.84 60.44 47.50
CA PRO A 826 17.48 59.87 46.21
C PRO A 826 15.98 59.98 45.89
N GLY A 827 15.66 60.48 44.70
CA GLY A 827 14.28 60.68 44.22
C GLY A 827 13.53 61.82 44.92
N SER A 828 14.22 62.64 45.71
CA SER A 828 13.65 63.85 46.34
C SER A 828 14.10 65.12 45.61
N SER A 829 13.31 66.17 45.73
CA SER A 829 13.58 67.48 45.16
C SER A 829 13.80 68.57 46.19
N TYR A 830 14.46 69.65 45.79
CA TYR A 830 14.64 70.87 46.57
C TYR A 830 14.36 72.11 45.71
N ASN A 831 13.46 72.97 46.19
CA ASN A 831 13.06 74.19 45.51
C ASN A 831 14.01 75.36 45.86
N VAL A 832 14.91 75.71 44.96
CA VAL A 832 15.76 76.90 45.07
C VAL A 832 14.92 78.14 44.74
N THR A 833 14.85 79.10 45.66
CA THR A 833 14.08 80.35 45.46
C THR A 833 15.02 81.46 44.98
N PHE A 834 14.60 82.28 44.03
CA PHE A 834 15.41 83.38 43.50
C PHE A 834 14.58 84.66 43.33
N CYS A 835 15.18 85.83 43.57
CA CYS A 835 14.57 87.13 43.27
C CYS A 835 15.26 87.73 42.05
N TYR A 836 14.51 88.11 41.02
CA TYR A 836 15.02 88.67 39.76
C TYR A 836 14.37 90.02 39.45
N ALA A 837 15.15 90.95 38.89
CA ALA A 837 14.68 92.23 38.37
C ALA A 837 15.41 92.57 37.06
N PHE A 838 14.81 93.42 36.23
CA PHE A 838 15.37 93.84 34.94
C PHE A 838 15.82 95.29 35.00
N VAL A 839 17.00 95.59 34.44
CA VAL A 839 17.57 96.95 34.44
C VAL A 839 16.76 97.86 33.52
N GLU A 840 16.58 99.12 33.93
CA GLU A 840 15.88 100.16 33.16
C GLU A 840 16.41 100.25 31.71
N GLY A 841 15.49 100.22 30.73
CA GLY A 841 15.83 100.20 29.30
C GLY A 841 16.12 98.82 28.67
N THR A 842 16.01 97.72 29.42
CA THR A 842 16.11 96.35 28.86
C THR A 842 14.91 96.04 27.95
N SER A 843 15.16 95.47 26.77
CA SER A 843 14.12 94.95 25.88
C SER A 843 14.52 93.67 25.13
N GLY A 844 13.53 92.94 24.64
CA GLY A 844 13.68 91.63 24.01
C GLY A 844 13.87 90.47 25.01
N SER A 845 13.96 89.25 24.49
CA SER A 845 14.12 88.03 25.30
C SER A 845 15.44 87.98 26.07
N GLN A 846 15.39 87.58 27.34
CA GLN A 846 16.52 87.46 28.26
C GLN A 846 16.51 86.06 28.89
N THR A 847 17.65 85.35 28.85
CA THR A 847 17.80 84.03 29.46
C THR A 847 18.55 84.13 30.79
N LEU A 848 18.12 83.33 31.75
CA LEU A 848 18.71 83.15 33.07
C LEU A 848 18.91 81.65 33.29
N SER A 849 20.09 81.18 33.71
CA SER A 849 20.35 79.75 33.85
C SER A 849 20.87 79.40 35.25
N LEU A 850 20.39 78.30 35.83
CA LEU A 850 20.82 77.78 37.12
C LEU A 850 21.52 76.45 36.92
N THR A 851 22.82 76.41 37.20
CA THR A 851 23.62 75.18 37.22
C THR A 851 23.67 74.64 38.63
N GLY A 852 23.09 73.45 38.84
CA GLY A 852 23.35 72.65 40.03
C GLY A 852 24.59 71.78 39.81
N SER A 853 25.36 71.50 40.87
CA SER A 853 26.51 70.58 40.80
C SER A 853 26.66 69.78 42.09
N SER A 854 26.89 68.48 41.99
CA SER A 854 27.06 67.57 43.12
C SER A 854 28.25 67.96 44.02
N ILE A 855 28.04 67.92 45.34
CA ILE A 855 29.07 68.16 46.36
C ILE A 855 29.55 66.85 46.98
N ASN A 856 28.68 65.84 47.14
CA ASN A 856 29.05 64.56 47.75
C ASN A 856 29.71 63.58 46.76
N TYR A 857 29.86 63.98 45.49
CA TYR A 857 30.54 63.20 44.45
C TYR A 857 31.93 62.73 44.88
N ASP A 858 32.29 61.49 44.52
CA ASP A 858 33.52 60.82 44.93
C ASP A 858 34.79 61.27 44.16
N GLY A 859 34.62 62.08 43.11
CA GLY A 859 35.71 62.60 42.29
C GLY A 859 36.21 61.63 41.21
N SER A 860 35.40 60.64 40.81
CA SER A 860 35.74 59.63 39.80
C SER A 860 35.77 60.12 38.33
N GLY A 861 35.62 61.43 38.08
CA GLY A 861 35.39 62.01 36.75
C GLY A 861 35.01 63.50 36.84
N ASP A 862 34.30 64.01 35.82
CA ASP A 862 33.71 65.34 35.87
C ASP A 862 32.57 65.40 36.90
N VAL A 863 32.44 66.53 37.60
CA VAL A 863 31.41 66.69 38.66
C VAL A 863 30.02 66.63 38.03
N PRO A 864 29.12 65.75 38.50
CA PRO A 864 27.73 65.69 38.02
C PRO A 864 27.05 67.06 38.17
N SER A 865 26.62 67.63 37.05
CA SER A 865 26.00 68.95 36.97
C SER A 865 24.91 68.97 35.91
N ASP A 866 23.81 69.67 36.20
CA ASP A 866 22.74 69.95 35.23
C ASP A 866 22.36 71.43 35.30
N THR A 867 21.82 71.97 34.20
CA THR A 867 21.56 73.41 34.03
C THR A 867 20.18 73.67 33.45
N GLY A 868 19.22 73.98 34.32
CA GLY A 868 17.90 74.44 33.93
C GLY A 868 17.91 75.94 33.60
N SER A 869 17.11 76.34 32.63
CA SER A 869 17.05 77.71 32.11
C SER A 869 15.66 78.31 32.27
N ALA A 870 15.61 79.63 32.42
CA ALA A 870 14.40 80.44 32.49
C ALA A 870 14.47 81.56 31.45
N VAL A 871 13.44 81.68 30.61
CA VAL A 871 13.41 82.63 29.49
C VAL A 871 12.32 83.67 29.71
N PHE A 872 12.72 84.94 29.75
CA PHE A 872 11.86 86.08 30.07
C PHE A 872 11.79 87.06 28.89
N ASP A 873 10.60 87.44 28.46
CA ASP A 873 10.41 88.45 27.42
C ASP A 873 10.14 89.82 28.06
N VAL A 874 11.11 90.74 27.92
CA VAL A 874 11.17 92.00 28.67
C VAL A 874 10.97 93.18 27.74
N GLY A 875 10.20 94.20 28.15
CA GLY A 875 9.98 95.40 27.35
C GLY A 875 9.39 95.12 25.96
N THR A 876 9.72 95.95 24.96
CA THR A 876 9.09 95.82 23.64
C THR A 876 9.54 94.58 22.85
N GLN A 877 8.57 93.89 22.25
CA GLN A 877 8.75 92.74 21.36
C GLN A 877 8.42 93.06 19.89
N GLY A 878 7.83 94.23 19.60
CA GLY A 878 7.51 94.67 18.24
C GLY A 878 6.22 94.07 17.66
N TRP A 879 5.36 93.52 18.50
CA TRP A 879 4.02 93.05 18.16
C TRP A 879 3.04 94.20 17.95
N ILE A 880 3.11 95.28 18.72
CA ILE A 880 2.26 96.46 18.52
C ILE A 880 3.00 97.50 17.66
N ASN A 881 2.50 97.73 16.45
CA ASN A 881 2.99 98.79 15.58
C ASN A 881 2.04 99.98 15.56
N VAL A 882 2.60 101.19 15.52
CA VAL A 882 1.87 102.46 15.64
C VAL A 882 2.16 103.34 14.44
N VAL A 883 1.12 103.88 13.82
CA VAL A 883 1.21 104.84 12.72
C VAL A 883 0.37 106.08 13.06
N GLY A 884 1.04 107.17 13.45
CA GLY A 884 0.40 108.46 13.72
C GLY A 884 0.18 109.31 12.47
N GLN A 885 -0.54 110.42 12.65
CA GLN A 885 -0.76 111.41 11.58
C GLN A 885 0.47 112.30 11.34
N GLY A 886 0.55 112.87 10.13
CA GLY A 886 1.52 113.91 9.79
C GLY A 886 1.35 115.19 10.64
N PRO A 887 2.30 116.14 10.54
CA PRO A 887 2.35 117.31 11.41
C PRO A 887 1.08 118.17 11.31
N MET A 888 0.35 118.27 12.43
CA MET A 888 -0.92 118.98 12.52
C MET A 888 -0.72 120.49 12.72
N VAL A 889 -1.64 121.30 12.21
CA VAL A 889 -1.69 122.75 12.45
C VAL A 889 -3.10 123.15 12.93
N ILE A 890 -3.18 123.83 14.07
CA ILE A 890 -4.43 124.25 14.73
C ILE A 890 -4.49 125.78 14.76
N ASP A 891 -5.40 126.39 13.99
CA ASP A 891 -5.55 127.85 13.83
C ASP A 891 -6.78 128.48 14.51
N ARG A 892 -7.67 127.66 15.10
CA ARG A 892 -8.99 128.06 15.63
C ARG A 892 -9.32 127.34 16.94
N ALA A 893 -10.12 127.97 17.79
CA ALA A 893 -10.57 127.45 19.10
C ALA A 893 -12.07 127.12 19.17
N ILE A 894 -12.75 127.01 18.03
CA ILE A 894 -14.23 126.92 17.98
C ILE A 894 -14.72 125.46 18.12
N GLN A 895 -13.82 124.49 18.09
CA GLN A 895 -14.11 123.06 18.22
C GLN A 895 -12.90 122.30 18.80
N THR A 896 -13.13 121.15 19.43
CA THR A 896 -12.10 120.18 19.79
C THR A 896 -11.49 119.56 18.54
N GLU A 897 -10.17 119.56 18.44
CA GLU A 897 -9.41 118.95 17.35
C GLU A 897 -9.08 117.49 17.67
N THR A 898 -9.10 116.61 16.67
CA THR A 898 -8.89 115.17 16.87
C THR A 898 -7.75 114.64 16.02
N LEU A 899 -6.75 114.07 16.68
CA LEU A 899 -5.71 113.26 16.04
C LEU A 899 -6.11 111.80 16.11
N THR A 900 -5.76 111.03 15.09
CA THR A 900 -5.92 109.58 15.12
C THR A 900 -4.61 108.84 14.87
N PHE A 901 -4.50 107.67 15.47
CA PHE A 901 -3.32 106.79 15.36
C PHE A 901 -3.81 105.39 15.00
N GLU A 902 -3.22 104.75 14.00
CA GLU A 902 -3.50 103.36 13.64
C GLU A 902 -2.56 102.46 14.44
N LEU A 903 -3.12 101.70 15.38
CA LEU A 903 -2.41 100.62 16.09
C LEU A 903 -2.69 99.31 15.37
N HIS A 904 -1.65 98.53 15.10
CA HIS A 904 -1.69 97.21 14.47
C HIS A 904 -1.04 96.19 15.42
N ASN A 905 -1.85 95.28 15.98
CA ASN A 905 -1.32 94.09 16.64
C ASN A 905 -0.89 93.10 15.55
N ARG A 906 0.42 92.97 15.36
CA ARG A 906 1.07 92.10 14.36
C ARG A 906 1.24 90.67 14.84
N HIS A 907 0.80 90.32 16.06
CA HIS A 907 0.82 88.95 16.53
C HIS A 907 -0.17 88.11 15.70
N PRO A 908 0.25 86.99 15.08
CA PRO A 908 -0.57 86.30 14.07
C PRO A 908 -1.77 85.53 14.66
N THR A 909 -1.72 85.19 15.95
CA THR A 909 -2.69 84.27 16.59
C THR A 909 -3.31 84.75 17.92
N VAL A 910 -2.86 85.87 18.51
CA VAL A 910 -3.25 86.28 19.87
C VAL A 910 -3.89 87.67 19.87
N SER A 911 -5.02 87.79 20.55
CA SER A 911 -5.71 89.05 20.84
C SER A 911 -5.15 89.68 22.11
N GLN A 912 -4.46 90.81 22.00
CA GLN A 912 -3.88 91.51 23.15
C GLN A 912 -4.85 92.57 23.69
N GLN A 913 -5.03 92.66 25.00
CA GLN A 913 -5.63 93.82 25.67
C GLN A 913 -4.61 94.97 25.67
N ILE A 914 -5.03 96.11 25.14
CA ILE A 914 -4.25 97.34 24.98
C ILE A 914 -4.78 98.38 25.96
N ARG A 915 -3.90 99.05 26.70
CA ARG A 915 -4.18 100.29 27.44
C ARG A 915 -3.36 101.44 26.85
N LEU A 916 -3.97 102.62 26.79
CA LEU A 916 -3.36 103.85 26.28
C LEU A 916 -3.35 104.95 27.35
N ASP A 917 -2.21 105.63 27.48
CA ASP A 917 -2.09 106.90 28.20
C ASP A 917 -1.29 107.93 27.38
N VAL A 918 -1.30 109.20 27.78
CA VAL A 918 -0.64 110.30 27.06
C VAL A 918 0.17 111.19 27.98
N SER A 919 1.49 111.18 27.78
CA SER A 919 2.46 112.01 28.48
C SER A 919 2.73 113.29 27.70
N ALA A 920 2.16 114.40 28.18
CA ALA A 920 2.08 115.68 27.47
C ALA A 920 2.63 116.87 28.28
N ASN A 921 3.72 116.64 29.01
CA ASN A 921 4.31 117.61 29.95
C ASN A 921 4.69 118.96 29.31
N GLU A 922 5.09 119.00 28.03
CA GLU A 922 5.40 120.26 27.34
C GLU A 922 4.17 121.01 26.79
N MET A 923 3.05 120.32 26.52
CA MET A 923 1.84 120.92 25.94
C MET A 923 0.91 121.48 27.00
N THR A 924 0.72 120.73 28.08
CA THR A 924 -0.09 121.13 29.26
C THR A 924 0.38 122.46 29.86
N ALA A 925 1.68 122.73 29.83
CA ALA A 925 2.29 123.99 30.25
C ALA A 925 1.81 125.25 29.48
N TYR A 926 1.27 125.08 28.26
CA TYR A 926 0.67 126.16 27.45
C TYR A 926 -0.87 126.14 27.48
N GLY A 927 -1.48 125.25 28.27
CA GLY A 927 -2.92 125.07 28.34
C GLY A 927 -3.51 124.18 27.24
N PHE A 928 -2.68 123.38 26.55
CA PHE A 928 -3.12 122.38 25.59
C PHE A 928 -3.05 120.99 26.24
N ASN A 929 -4.21 120.42 26.56
CA ASN A 929 -4.30 119.12 27.23
C ASN A 929 -4.80 118.07 26.22
N PRO A 930 -3.91 117.30 25.58
CA PRO A 930 -4.32 116.13 24.81
C PRO A 930 -4.88 115.06 25.76
N ARG A 931 -5.93 114.35 25.33
CA ARG A 931 -6.53 113.22 26.05
C ARG A 931 -6.89 112.11 25.06
N VAL A 932 -6.60 110.85 25.40
CA VAL A 932 -7.18 109.70 24.67
C VAL A 932 -8.69 109.69 24.93
N VAL A 933 -9.50 109.43 23.91
CA VAL A 933 -10.96 109.29 24.07
C VAL A 933 -11.26 108.09 24.96
N GLU A 934 -12.22 108.21 25.89
CA GLU A 934 -12.46 107.18 26.92
C GLU A 934 -12.79 105.78 26.35
N SER A 935 -13.38 105.70 25.15
CA SER A 935 -13.64 104.43 24.45
C SER A 935 -12.40 103.76 23.86
N ASP A 936 -11.30 104.51 23.74
CA ASP A 936 -10.00 104.09 23.19
C ASP A 936 -8.93 103.93 24.28
N ARG A 937 -9.17 104.37 25.52
CA ARG A 937 -8.20 104.23 26.64
C ARG A 937 -7.85 102.78 26.98
N GLU A 938 -8.79 101.85 26.80
CA GLU A 938 -8.56 100.42 27.04
C GLU A 938 -9.46 99.55 26.16
N PHE A 939 -8.88 98.58 25.45
CA PHE A 939 -9.60 97.71 24.52
C PHE A 939 -8.80 96.45 24.15
N GLN A 940 -9.47 95.39 23.70
CA GLN A 940 -8.79 94.26 23.08
C GLN A 940 -8.57 94.46 21.57
N LEU A 941 -7.38 94.12 21.08
CA LEU A 941 -6.96 94.17 19.68
C LEU A 941 -6.58 92.77 19.20
N GLY A 942 -7.38 92.20 18.29
CA GLY A 942 -7.24 90.84 17.79
C GLY A 942 -5.96 90.57 16.98
N PRO A 943 -5.76 89.31 16.53
CA PRO A 943 -4.57 88.91 15.80
C PRO A 943 -4.55 89.53 14.40
N ASP A 944 -3.38 90.03 13.99
CA ASP A 944 -3.18 90.90 12.81
C ASP A 944 -4.15 92.10 12.70
N GLN A 945 -4.88 92.42 13.79
CA GLN A 945 -5.97 93.40 13.76
C GLN A 945 -5.42 94.82 13.92
N ARG A 946 -6.08 95.75 13.22
CA ARG A 946 -5.84 97.18 13.35
C ARG A 946 -7.01 97.91 13.99
N ARG A 947 -6.72 98.90 14.83
CA ARG A 947 -7.69 99.85 15.37
C ARG A 947 -7.12 101.26 15.23
N ILE A 948 -7.96 102.15 14.73
CA ILE A 948 -7.72 103.59 14.78
C ILE A 948 -8.20 104.07 16.14
N ILE A 949 -7.30 104.71 16.91
CA ILE A 949 -7.61 105.33 18.21
C ILE A 949 -7.54 106.84 18.09
N THR A 950 -8.25 107.55 18.97
CA THR A 950 -8.42 109.00 18.89
C THR A 950 -7.85 109.71 20.11
N VAL A 951 -7.06 110.76 19.86
CA VAL A 951 -6.62 111.73 20.87
C VAL A 951 -7.28 113.07 20.58
N GLU A 952 -8.11 113.53 21.52
CA GLU A 952 -8.74 114.85 21.50
C GLU A 952 -7.80 115.91 22.07
N ILE A 953 -7.79 117.09 21.46
CA ILE A 953 -7.14 118.29 21.98
C ILE A 953 -8.15 119.43 21.97
N GLU A 954 -8.32 120.09 23.12
CA GLU A 954 -9.32 121.14 23.31
C GLU A 954 -8.62 122.51 23.46
N PRO A 955 -8.23 123.18 22.35
CA PRO A 955 -7.50 124.45 22.40
C PRO A 955 -8.43 125.60 22.82
N SER A 956 -8.27 126.12 24.04
CA SER A 956 -9.09 127.24 24.49
C SER A 956 -8.83 128.53 23.70
N GLU A 957 -9.88 129.33 23.47
CA GLU A 957 -9.78 130.61 22.75
C GLU A 957 -8.80 131.58 23.43
N VAL A 958 -8.73 131.52 24.76
CA VAL A 958 -7.79 132.27 25.58
C VAL A 958 -6.34 131.80 25.37
N ALA A 959 -6.07 130.50 25.21
CA ALA A 959 -4.73 130.00 24.93
C ALA A 959 -4.25 130.42 23.53
N LEU A 960 -5.06 130.20 22.49
CA LEU A 960 -4.70 130.56 21.11
C LEU A 960 -4.57 132.08 20.89
N LEU A 961 -5.36 132.93 21.57
CA LEU A 961 -5.19 134.39 21.49
C LEU A 961 -3.93 134.90 22.22
N ASN A 962 -3.45 134.18 23.23
CA ASN A 962 -2.29 134.56 24.05
C ASN A 962 -1.00 133.78 23.72
N LEU A 963 -0.94 133.12 22.56
CA LEU A 963 0.31 132.52 22.07
C LEU A 963 1.45 133.57 22.03
N PRO A 964 2.67 133.22 22.50
CA PRO A 964 3.79 134.17 22.63
C PRO A 964 4.44 134.52 21.28
N LEU A 965 4.11 133.78 20.23
CA LEU A 965 4.53 133.94 18.85
C LEU A 965 3.29 133.69 17.96
N ASP A 966 3.32 134.11 16.69
CA ASP A 966 2.18 133.91 15.79
C ASP A 966 1.91 132.42 15.49
N GLN A 967 2.92 131.55 15.67
CA GLN A 967 2.76 130.09 15.75
C GLN A 967 3.81 129.44 16.68
N ILE A 968 3.51 128.25 17.23
CA ILE A 968 4.43 127.45 18.08
C ILE A 968 4.21 125.93 17.89
N THR A 969 5.27 125.13 17.93
CA THR A 969 5.20 123.65 17.80
C THR A 969 5.56 122.95 19.12
N ARG A 970 4.82 121.90 19.49
CA ARG A 970 4.98 121.08 20.70
C ARG A 970 4.63 119.62 20.44
N ASN A 971 4.96 118.73 21.37
CA ASN A 971 4.77 117.28 21.23
C ASN A 971 4.16 116.62 22.48
N PHE A 972 3.65 115.41 22.30
CA PHE A 972 3.27 114.49 23.36
C PHE A 972 3.70 113.06 23.00
N THR A 973 3.92 112.22 24.01
CA THR A 973 4.12 110.77 23.85
C THR A 973 2.79 110.06 24.11
N LEU A 974 2.41 109.16 23.21
CA LEU A 974 1.38 108.14 23.42
C LEU A 974 2.08 106.90 23.99
N GLU A 975 1.70 106.51 25.20
CA GLU A 975 2.22 105.34 25.92
C GLU A 975 1.22 104.19 25.76
N ILE A 976 1.70 103.01 25.38
CA ILE A 976 0.89 101.88 24.93
C ILE A 976 1.36 100.62 25.66
N ASP A 977 0.49 100.04 26.48
CA ASP A 977 0.80 98.83 27.23
C ASP A 977 -0.12 97.69 26.76
N ALA A 978 0.44 96.53 26.44
CA ALA A 978 -0.29 95.39 25.91
C ALA A 978 0.17 94.05 26.51
N ASP A 979 -0.71 93.04 26.48
CA ASP A 979 -0.50 91.73 27.10
C ASP A 979 0.84 91.05 26.76
N LEU A 980 1.48 91.36 25.62
CA LEU A 980 2.77 90.79 25.17
C LEU A 980 3.77 91.85 24.65
N ASP A 981 3.52 93.15 24.82
CA ASP A 981 4.38 94.23 24.26
C ASP A 981 4.08 95.60 24.92
N THR A 982 5.10 96.43 25.14
CA THR A 982 4.92 97.80 25.66
C THR A 982 5.68 98.78 24.76
N VAL A 983 5.01 99.84 24.26
CA VAL A 983 5.48 100.70 23.16
C VAL A 983 5.20 102.18 23.43
N GLU A 984 6.14 103.05 23.07
CA GLU A 984 6.00 104.52 23.14
C GLU A 984 6.02 105.15 21.73
N TYR A 985 5.18 106.16 21.48
CA TYR A 985 5.12 106.88 20.19
C TYR A 985 5.01 108.40 20.36
N LEU A 986 5.88 109.16 19.69
CA LEU A 986 5.94 110.63 19.81
C LEU A 986 5.20 111.34 18.66
N GLN A 987 4.34 112.31 18.97
CA GLN A 987 3.58 113.12 17.99
C GLN A 987 3.88 114.62 18.11
N GLU A 988 4.07 115.31 16.98
CA GLU A 988 4.25 116.78 16.92
C GLU A 988 3.01 117.52 16.37
N ILE A 989 2.72 118.70 16.94
CA ILE A 989 1.57 119.58 16.61
C ILE A 989 1.99 121.05 16.67
N THR A 990 1.48 121.87 15.74
CA THR A 990 1.69 123.33 15.69
C THR A 990 0.38 124.10 15.96
N PHE A 991 0.46 125.15 16.78
CA PHE A 991 -0.67 126.03 17.13
C PHE A 991 -0.44 127.44 16.56
N VAL A 992 -1.50 128.09 16.06
CA VAL A 992 -1.46 129.39 15.35
C VAL A 992 -2.41 130.40 16.00
N ARG A 993 -2.04 131.68 15.98
CA ARG A 993 -2.74 132.77 16.70
C ARG A 993 -3.94 133.34 15.91
N MET A 994 -5.12 133.36 16.54
CA MET A 994 -6.38 133.83 15.94
C MET A 994 -6.50 135.36 15.77
N GLN A 995 -7.37 135.76 14.83
CA GLN A 995 -7.89 137.12 14.64
C GLN A 995 -9.42 137.07 14.48
N SER A 996 -10.15 138.13 14.87
CA SER A 996 -11.62 138.13 14.99
C SER A 996 -12.35 138.84 13.84
N GLN A 997 -13.45 138.26 13.27
CA GLN A 997 -14.76 138.91 12.93
C GLN A 997 -15.66 138.11 11.93
N SER A 998 -16.95 137.92 12.29
CA SER A 998 -18.19 137.65 11.49
C SER A 998 -18.36 136.43 10.52
N GLU A 999 -19.44 135.65 10.78
CA GLU A 999 -20.34 134.83 9.91
C GLU A 999 -19.86 134.05 8.66
N GLY A 1000 -20.25 132.76 8.53
CA GLY A 1000 -20.37 132.07 7.22
C GLY A 1000 -20.41 130.52 7.16
N THR A 1001 -21.55 129.96 6.74
CA THR A 1001 -21.89 128.59 6.21
C THR A 1001 -20.86 127.90 5.26
N SER A 1002 -20.87 126.57 4.97
CA SER A 1002 -21.56 125.34 5.48
C SER A 1002 -21.14 124.05 4.70
N SER A 1003 -21.44 122.84 5.21
CA SER A 1003 -21.61 121.51 4.51
C SER A 1003 -20.44 120.86 3.73
N GLY A 1004 -20.33 119.53 3.55
CA GLY A 1004 -21.07 118.37 4.12
C GLY A 1004 -21.17 117.13 3.17
N LEU A 1005 -21.35 115.92 3.74
CA LEU A 1005 -21.70 114.60 3.12
C LEU A 1005 -20.61 113.89 2.26
N ASP A 1006 -20.44 112.54 2.11
CA ASP A 1006 -20.99 111.26 2.67
C ASP A 1006 -21.60 110.25 1.63
N VAL A 1007 -21.57 108.94 1.96
CA VAL A 1007 -22.29 107.73 1.43
C VAL A 1007 -21.84 106.96 0.14
N ILE A 1008 -21.30 105.76 0.37
CA ILE A 1008 -21.54 104.37 -0.19
C ILE A 1008 -22.37 104.17 -1.50
N GLY A 1009 -21.97 103.18 -2.36
CA GLY A 1009 -22.73 102.65 -3.52
C GLY A 1009 -22.85 101.08 -3.56
N VAL A 1010 -23.80 100.49 -4.32
CA VAL A 1010 -24.31 99.09 -4.12
C VAL A 1010 -24.82 98.32 -5.38
N LEU A 1011 -24.64 96.98 -5.41
CA LEU A 1011 -25.28 95.91 -6.24
C LEU A 1011 -24.96 94.52 -5.60
N GLY A 1012 -25.57 93.34 -5.84
CA GLY A 1012 -26.78 92.81 -6.55
C GLY A 1012 -26.94 91.28 -6.19
N VAL A 1013 -28.06 90.53 -6.18
CA VAL A 1013 -29.37 90.50 -6.91
C VAL A 1013 -29.25 89.76 -8.27
N ILE A 1014 -29.86 88.59 -8.61
CA ILE A 1014 -31.06 87.76 -8.22
C ILE A 1014 -30.68 86.23 -8.24
N PHE A 1015 -31.16 85.20 -7.50
CA PHE A 1015 -32.17 84.94 -6.43
C PHE A 1015 -33.50 84.17 -6.78
N GLY A 1016 -33.65 82.88 -6.39
CA GLY A 1016 -34.88 82.03 -6.57
C GLY A 1016 -34.71 80.55 -6.08
N VAL A 1017 -35.21 80.03 -4.94
CA VAL A 1017 -36.27 80.42 -3.97
C VAL A 1017 -37.71 80.07 -4.45
N LEU A 1018 -38.62 79.43 -3.68
CA LEU A 1018 -38.69 79.21 -2.21
C LEU A 1018 -39.36 77.89 -1.71
N ILE A 1019 -40.10 77.13 -2.52
CA ILE A 1019 -41.15 76.21 -1.98
C ILE A 1019 -40.77 74.72 -1.98
N VAL A 1020 -40.24 74.25 -0.84
CA VAL A 1020 -40.39 72.87 -0.29
C VAL A 1020 -39.83 72.72 1.14
N ILE A 1021 -39.06 73.71 1.63
CA ILE A 1021 -38.41 73.82 2.97
C ILE A 1021 -39.17 73.19 4.17
N ALA A 1022 -40.49 73.24 4.21
CA ALA A 1022 -41.27 73.09 5.44
C ALA A 1022 -41.54 71.66 5.93
N LEU A 1023 -41.27 70.59 5.17
CA LEU A 1023 -41.78 69.24 5.48
C LEU A 1023 -40.77 68.08 5.31
N LEU A 1024 -39.68 68.08 6.09
CA LEU A 1024 -39.35 66.93 6.98
C LEU A 1024 -38.17 67.16 7.95
N VAL A 1025 -38.19 68.28 8.69
CA VAL A 1025 -37.37 68.47 9.92
C VAL A 1025 -37.87 67.59 11.09
N VAL A 1026 -38.55 66.46 10.80
CA VAL A 1026 -39.35 65.66 11.74
C VAL A 1026 -39.12 64.14 11.60
N PHE A 1027 -38.13 63.71 10.80
CA PHE A 1027 -37.59 62.35 10.88
C PHE A 1027 -36.06 62.39 10.62
N VAL A 1028 -35.23 62.86 11.55
CA VAL A 1028 -35.33 62.71 13.03
C VAL A 1028 -35.49 61.23 13.42
N ARG A 1029 -34.57 60.39 12.93
CA ARG A 1029 -33.70 59.51 13.75
C ARG A 1029 -32.36 59.42 12.99
N ILE A 1030 -31.25 59.87 13.58
CA ILE A 1030 -30.42 59.17 14.59
C ILE A 1030 -29.74 57.95 13.94
N VAL A 1031 -28.39 57.93 13.96
CA VAL A 1031 -27.48 56.81 13.60
C VAL A 1031 -27.43 56.45 12.09
N MET A 1032 -26.29 56.21 11.43
CA MET A 1032 -24.83 56.41 11.67
C MET A 1032 -24.08 56.34 10.30
N GLY A 1033 -22.78 56.68 10.25
CA GLY A 1033 -21.87 56.41 9.12
C GLY A 1033 -20.94 57.61 8.81
N THR A 1034 -19.61 57.55 9.04
CA THR A 1034 -18.51 56.91 8.25
C THR A 1034 -18.23 57.60 6.91
N GLN A 1035 -17.00 57.92 6.46
CA GLN A 1035 -15.59 57.90 6.98
C GLN A 1035 -14.82 59.00 6.17
N GLN A 1036 -13.49 59.25 6.16
CA GLN A 1036 -12.24 58.61 6.61
C GLN A 1036 -11.25 59.68 7.14
N ILE A 1037 -10.26 59.30 7.97
CA ILE A 1037 -8.91 59.91 8.07
C ILE A 1037 -7.91 58.76 8.37
N GLU A 1038 -6.75 58.80 7.71
CA GLU A 1038 -5.54 57.97 7.92
C GLU A 1038 -4.49 58.85 8.69
N ASP A 1039 -3.46 58.39 9.40
CA ASP A 1039 -2.78 57.08 9.42
C ASP A 1039 -1.95 56.89 10.74
N GLU A 1040 -1.42 55.67 10.98
CA GLU A 1040 -0.20 55.24 11.77
C GLU A 1040 0.28 55.92 13.10
N VAL A 1041 1.02 55.31 14.06
CA VAL A 1041 1.71 53.98 14.17
C VAL A 1041 1.69 53.43 15.64
N VAL A 1042 1.48 52.10 15.78
CA VAL A 1042 2.00 51.07 16.75
C VAL A 1042 2.32 51.35 18.26
N SER A 1043 1.72 50.51 19.13
CA SER A 1043 2.37 49.62 20.16
C SER A 1043 1.28 48.91 21.00
N LEU A 1044 1.45 47.74 21.64
CA LEU A 1044 2.29 46.52 21.49
C LEU A 1044 1.55 45.37 22.25
N ALA A 1045 2.02 44.11 22.16
CA ALA A 1045 1.52 42.89 22.83
C ALA A 1045 0.22 42.27 22.21
N ASP A 1046 0.02 40.94 22.17
CA ASP A 1046 0.90 39.83 22.57
C ASP A 1046 0.57 38.50 21.83
N TYR A 1047 1.35 37.44 22.12
CA TYR A 1047 1.11 35.98 21.94
C TYR A 1047 -0.37 35.55 21.63
N GLN A 1048 -0.68 34.54 20.79
CA GLN A 1048 -0.11 33.18 20.70
C GLN A 1048 -0.60 32.41 19.43
N SER A 1049 0.01 31.27 19.11
CA SER A 1049 -0.29 30.41 17.95
C SER A 1049 -1.30 29.26 18.19
N SER A 1050 -2.10 28.92 17.18
CA SER A 1050 -2.54 27.53 16.89
C SER A 1050 -2.93 27.37 15.40
N MET A 1051 -3.10 26.12 14.94
CA MET A 1051 -3.12 25.74 13.51
C MET A 1051 -4.54 25.57 12.89
N GLU A 1052 -4.54 25.18 11.60
CA GLU A 1052 -5.60 24.42 10.90
C GLU A 1052 -6.92 25.10 10.49
N GLY A 1053 -7.76 24.36 9.73
CA GLY A 1053 -9.21 24.56 9.74
C GLY A 1053 -9.91 25.01 8.45
N LYS A 1054 -9.44 24.62 7.25
CA LYS A 1054 -10.13 24.93 5.98
C LYS A 1054 -11.40 24.07 5.81
N TYR A 1055 -12.53 24.69 5.42
CA TYR A 1055 -13.88 24.10 5.23
C TYR A 1055 -14.56 23.63 6.54
N ARG A 1056 -15.85 23.85 6.83
CA ARG A 1056 -17.03 24.36 6.08
C ARG A 1056 -17.65 23.42 5.03
N GLU A 1057 -18.40 22.43 5.51
CA GLU A 1057 -19.64 21.99 4.84
C GLU A 1057 -20.72 21.55 5.86
N ILE A 1058 -21.93 21.22 5.43
CA ILE A 1058 -23.16 21.22 6.25
C ILE A 1058 -23.91 19.87 6.19
N ALA A 1059 -24.48 19.45 7.34
CA ALA A 1059 -25.26 18.20 7.56
C ALA A 1059 -26.73 18.31 7.00
N PRO A 1060 -27.72 17.39 7.26
CA PRO A 1060 -27.93 16.38 8.33
C PRO A 1060 -28.19 14.95 7.73
N ALA A 1061 -28.83 13.92 8.31
CA ALA A 1061 -29.58 13.63 9.56
C ALA A 1061 -29.75 12.08 9.70
N PRO A 1062 -30.47 11.52 10.71
CA PRO A 1062 -30.77 11.96 12.08
C PRO A 1062 -30.46 10.89 13.17
N GLU A 1063 -30.75 11.18 14.44
CA GLU A 1063 -30.55 10.30 15.62
C GLU A 1063 -31.70 9.30 15.89
N ILE A 1064 -31.40 8.15 16.52
CA ILE A 1064 -32.18 7.55 17.64
C ILE A 1064 -31.26 6.68 18.56
N PRO A 1065 -31.60 6.26 19.81
CA PRO A 1065 -30.83 6.79 20.95
C PRO A 1065 -30.39 5.81 22.08
N THR A 1066 -29.62 6.37 23.03
CA THR A 1066 -29.41 5.98 24.45
C THR A 1066 -28.58 4.74 24.82
N ALA A 1067 -27.72 4.94 25.83
CA ALA A 1067 -26.98 3.91 26.58
C ALA A 1067 -27.83 3.34 27.76
N PRO A 1068 -27.36 2.33 28.53
CA PRO A 1068 -26.36 2.60 29.58
C PRO A 1068 -25.31 1.50 29.85
N THR A 1069 -24.24 1.91 30.54
CA THR A 1069 -23.18 1.05 31.12
C THR A 1069 -23.71 0.19 32.28
N MET A 1070 -23.26 -1.07 32.42
CA MET A 1070 -23.12 -1.74 33.73
C MET A 1070 -21.98 -2.77 33.78
N MET A 1071 -21.19 -2.66 34.85
CA MET A 1071 -20.31 -3.66 35.49
C MET A 1071 -20.74 -3.70 36.97
N PRO A 1072 -20.29 -4.66 37.82
CA PRO A 1072 -19.86 -6.06 37.55
C PRO A 1072 -20.48 -7.06 38.57
N SER A 1073 -20.35 -8.38 38.34
CA SER A 1073 -20.29 -9.39 39.43
C SER A 1073 -19.83 -10.79 38.97
N GLN A 1074 -19.33 -11.59 39.92
CA GLN A 1074 -18.93 -13.01 39.79
C GLN A 1074 -20.19 -13.94 39.95
N ASP A 1075 -20.16 -15.28 39.84
CA ASP A 1075 -19.09 -16.25 40.15
C ASP A 1075 -19.39 -17.70 39.63
N ALA A 1076 -18.40 -18.62 39.81
CA ALA A 1076 -18.53 -20.05 40.20
C ALA A 1076 -18.41 -21.26 39.21
N PHE A 1077 -17.46 -22.17 39.56
CA PHE A 1077 -17.38 -23.67 39.43
C PHE A 1077 -17.09 -24.46 38.11
N THR A 1078 -15.79 -24.62 37.80
CA THR A 1078 -14.98 -25.88 37.71
C THR A 1078 -15.52 -27.23 37.15
N ALA A 1079 -14.75 -27.85 36.22
CA ALA A 1079 -14.51 -29.30 36.06
C ALA A 1079 -13.17 -29.57 35.29
N PRO A 1080 -12.75 -30.82 34.93
CA PRO A 1080 -11.69 -31.60 35.60
C PRO A 1080 -10.37 -31.80 34.76
N PRO A 1081 -9.31 -32.45 35.29
CA PRO A 1081 -7.93 -32.36 34.74
C PRO A 1081 -7.52 -33.44 33.71
N ALA A 1082 -6.39 -33.19 33.03
CA ALA A 1082 -5.77 -34.04 32.02
C ALA A 1082 -4.96 -35.24 32.60
N PRO A 1083 -4.77 -36.34 31.83
CA PRO A 1083 -3.98 -37.51 32.23
C PRO A 1083 -2.45 -37.30 32.14
N SER A 1084 -1.69 -38.16 32.81
CA SER A 1084 -0.23 -38.08 32.95
C SER A 1084 0.54 -39.15 32.16
N VAL A 1085 1.79 -38.84 31.81
CA VAL A 1085 2.71 -39.69 31.04
C VAL A 1085 3.53 -40.61 31.97
N PRO A 1086 3.74 -41.91 31.63
CA PRO A 1086 4.64 -42.80 32.37
C PRO A 1086 6.13 -42.51 32.14
N ALA A 1087 6.99 -42.89 33.10
CA ALA A 1087 8.44 -42.63 33.05
C ALA A 1087 9.28 -43.82 32.55
N GLU A 1088 10.51 -43.53 32.11
CA GLU A 1088 11.49 -44.47 31.52
C GLU A 1088 12.15 -45.43 32.55
N PRO A 1089 12.64 -46.60 32.09
CA PRO A 1089 13.43 -47.53 32.90
C PRO A 1089 14.95 -47.25 32.89
N ILE A 1090 15.62 -47.63 33.98
CA ILE A 1090 17.05 -47.37 34.26
C ILE A 1090 17.97 -48.37 33.52
N TYR A 1091 19.12 -47.90 33.01
CA TYR A 1091 20.17 -48.75 32.43
C TYR A 1091 21.40 -48.94 33.34
N ALA A 1092 22.17 -50.02 33.13
CA ALA A 1092 23.31 -50.44 33.95
C ALA A 1092 24.66 -50.41 33.19
N PRO A 1093 25.83 -50.32 33.86
CA PRO A 1093 27.08 -49.90 33.21
C PRO A 1093 28.00 -51.02 32.68
N ALA A 1094 28.61 -50.75 31.52
CA ALA A 1094 29.92 -51.19 30.99
C ALA A 1094 30.28 -52.70 30.90
N PRO A 1095 30.92 -53.08 29.79
CA PRO A 1095 32.37 -53.41 29.85
C PRO A 1095 33.20 -52.72 28.74
N ALA A 1096 34.53 -52.86 28.78
CA ALA A 1096 35.46 -52.03 28.00
C ALA A 1096 36.50 -52.80 27.17
N THR A 1097 36.88 -52.22 26.02
CA THR A 1097 38.13 -52.43 25.21
C THR A 1097 38.44 -53.84 24.67
N PRO A 1098 38.93 -53.92 23.42
CA PRO A 1098 40.39 -53.97 23.22
C PRO A 1098 40.89 -52.97 22.15
N ALA A 1099 42.22 -52.94 21.92
CA ALA A 1099 42.90 -51.90 21.15
C ALA A 1099 43.70 -52.43 19.95
N VAL A 1100 43.87 -51.55 18.94
CA VAL A 1100 44.99 -51.40 17.97
C VAL A 1100 45.63 -52.66 17.35
N ALA A 1101 45.62 -52.70 16.00
CA ALA A 1101 46.60 -53.41 15.18
C ALA A 1101 47.10 -52.46 14.04
N PRO A 1102 48.30 -52.67 13.44
CA PRO A 1102 49.05 -51.60 12.78
C PRO A 1102 49.06 -51.59 11.24
N THR A 1103 49.56 -50.47 10.73
CA THR A 1103 50.01 -50.10 9.37
C THR A 1103 50.60 -51.21 8.47
N GLU A 1104 50.34 -51.11 7.16
CA GLU A 1104 51.35 -51.22 6.08
C GLU A 1104 50.98 -50.28 4.89
N PRO A 1105 51.91 -49.95 3.95
CA PRO A 1105 51.84 -48.68 3.22
C PRO A 1105 51.97 -48.75 1.67
N VAL A 1106 51.82 -47.58 1.03
CA VAL A 1106 52.28 -47.21 -0.34
C VAL A 1106 51.59 -47.93 -1.51
N TYR A 1107 51.00 -47.13 -2.43
CA TYR A 1107 51.47 -47.05 -3.81
C TYR A 1107 50.92 -45.82 -4.55
N THR A 1108 51.82 -44.99 -5.08
CA THR A 1108 51.52 -43.93 -6.04
C THR A 1108 51.98 -44.34 -7.45
N PRO A 1109 51.06 -44.58 -8.40
CA PRO A 1109 51.37 -44.62 -9.82
C PRO A 1109 51.37 -43.18 -10.36
N ALA A 1110 52.32 -42.85 -11.24
CA ALA A 1110 52.43 -41.51 -11.83
C ALA A 1110 52.22 -41.54 -13.34
N VAL A 1111 51.40 -40.60 -13.84
CA VAL A 1111 51.41 -40.04 -15.21
C VAL A 1111 51.03 -41.01 -16.35
N PRO A 1112 49.97 -40.67 -17.11
CA PRO A 1112 50.20 -40.02 -18.40
C PRO A 1112 49.35 -38.76 -18.63
N ALA A 1113 49.96 -37.74 -19.24
CA ALA A 1113 49.24 -36.59 -19.78
C ALA A 1113 48.76 -36.88 -21.21
N VAL A 1114 47.50 -36.58 -21.52
CA VAL A 1114 46.88 -36.71 -22.85
C VAL A 1114 46.06 -35.44 -23.16
N ALA A 1115 45.82 -35.18 -24.45
CA ALA A 1115 45.33 -33.94 -25.05
C ALA A 1115 43.97 -33.39 -24.50
N PRO A 1116 43.71 -32.08 -24.67
CA PRO A 1116 42.45 -31.45 -24.27
C PRO A 1116 41.25 -31.89 -25.15
N PRO A 1117 40.07 -32.18 -24.55
CA PRO A 1117 38.77 -32.17 -25.22
C PRO A 1117 38.23 -30.73 -25.43
N PRO A 1118 37.11 -30.53 -26.16
CA PRO A 1118 36.74 -29.23 -26.71
C PRO A 1118 36.09 -28.24 -25.73
N GLU A 1119 36.01 -27.00 -26.19
CA GLU A 1119 35.28 -25.87 -25.62
C GLU A 1119 33.77 -26.19 -25.50
N ILE A 1120 33.25 -26.15 -24.27
CA ILE A 1120 31.83 -26.30 -23.95
C ILE A 1120 31.31 -24.92 -23.55
N ASN A 1121 30.22 -24.45 -24.17
CA ASN A 1121 29.58 -23.20 -23.75
C ASN A 1121 29.12 -23.31 -22.28
N PRO A 1122 29.33 -22.27 -21.45
CA PRO A 1122 28.69 -22.22 -20.13
C PRO A 1122 27.16 -22.15 -20.28
N PRO A 1123 26.40 -22.63 -19.27
CA PRO A 1123 24.96 -22.38 -19.20
C PRO A 1123 24.65 -20.88 -19.19
N GLN A 1124 23.46 -20.49 -19.66
CA GLN A 1124 23.02 -19.10 -19.55
C GLN A 1124 22.79 -18.74 -18.08
N GLU A 1125 23.43 -17.65 -17.63
CA GLU A 1125 23.05 -16.98 -16.39
C GLU A 1125 21.67 -16.32 -16.58
N PHE A 1126 20.89 -16.23 -15.49
CA PHE A 1126 19.62 -15.51 -15.50
C PHE A 1126 19.87 -14.00 -15.55
N GLU A 1127 19.89 -13.43 -16.74
CA GLU A 1127 20.01 -11.98 -16.94
C GLU A 1127 18.80 -11.25 -16.35
N ILE A 1128 19.07 -10.21 -15.55
CA ILE A 1128 18.04 -9.33 -15.00
C ILE A 1128 17.42 -8.54 -16.17
N THR A 1129 16.10 -8.55 -16.28
CA THR A 1129 15.34 -7.67 -17.17
C THR A 1129 15.07 -6.33 -16.48
N VAL A 1130 15.39 -5.25 -17.18
CA VAL A 1130 15.38 -3.87 -16.71
C VAL A 1130 14.36 -3.10 -17.55
N PRO A 1131 13.22 -2.64 -16.99
CA PRO A 1131 12.26 -1.82 -17.74
C PRO A 1131 12.92 -0.56 -18.29
N LEU A 1132 12.45 -0.09 -19.44
CA LEU A 1132 12.94 1.12 -20.11
C LEU A 1132 12.49 2.42 -19.40
N GLU A 1133 12.98 2.64 -18.18
CA GLU A 1133 12.69 3.82 -17.33
C GLU A 1133 13.84 4.20 -16.39
N TYR A 1134 13.91 5.48 -15.96
CA TYR A 1134 14.99 6.01 -15.12
C TYR A 1134 15.01 5.51 -13.68
N SER A 1135 13.86 5.05 -13.19
CA SER A 1135 13.61 4.64 -11.81
C SER A 1135 14.40 3.38 -11.39
N ASN A 1136 14.88 2.59 -12.35
CA ASN A 1136 15.55 1.34 -12.02
C ASN A 1136 16.97 1.56 -11.48
N SER A 1137 17.26 1.02 -10.30
CA SER A 1137 18.58 1.08 -9.66
C SER A 1137 19.70 0.46 -10.50
N VAL A 1138 19.37 -0.53 -11.34
CA VAL A 1138 20.28 -1.12 -12.34
C VAL A 1138 20.59 -0.12 -13.45
N PHE A 1139 19.60 0.60 -13.98
CA PHE A 1139 19.82 1.64 -14.99
C PHE A 1139 20.70 2.76 -14.45
N ALA A 1140 20.40 3.27 -13.24
CA ALA A 1140 21.22 4.28 -12.57
C ALA A 1140 22.67 3.81 -12.30
N LYS A 1141 22.85 2.52 -11.99
CA LYS A 1141 24.17 1.89 -11.86
C LYS A 1141 24.92 1.84 -13.20
N VAL A 1142 24.28 1.42 -14.29
CA VAL A 1142 24.92 1.37 -15.63
C VAL A 1142 25.27 2.77 -16.13
N ILE A 1143 24.39 3.77 -15.93
CA ILE A 1143 24.65 5.20 -16.20
C ILE A 1143 25.92 5.68 -15.49
N SER A 1144 26.00 5.45 -14.18
CA SER A 1144 27.12 5.95 -13.37
C SER A 1144 28.43 5.20 -13.63
N GLN A 1145 28.37 3.88 -13.85
CA GLN A 1145 29.54 3.06 -14.20
C GLN A 1145 30.14 3.42 -15.57
N ASN A 1146 29.32 3.78 -16.55
CA ASN A 1146 29.77 4.19 -17.89
C ASN A 1146 29.97 5.72 -18.02
N GLY A 1147 29.73 6.49 -16.95
CA GLY A 1147 29.94 7.94 -16.92
C GLY A 1147 29.01 8.72 -17.86
N ILE A 1148 27.78 8.24 -18.06
CA ILE A 1148 26.82 8.82 -19.01
C ILE A 1148 26.22 10.12 -18.46
N HIS A 1149 26.35 11.21 -19.22
CA HIS A 1149 25.96 12.57 -18.83
C HIS A 1149 24.52 12.94 -19.21
N ASP A 1150 23.93 12.23 -20.17
CA ASP A 1150 22.56 12.42 -20.63
C ASP A 1150 21.83 11.07 -20.57
N GLY A 1151 21.13 10.85 -19.46
CA GLY A 1151 20.28 9.66 -19.29
C GLY A 1151 19.12 9.64 -20.29
N ALA A 1152 18.53 10.81 -20.57
CA ALA A 1152 17.39 10.98 -21.46
C ALA A 1152 17.68 10.45 -22.87
N ALA A 1153 18.78 10.93 -23.45
CA ALA A 1153 19.25 10.49 -24.75
C ALA A 1153 19.81 9.05 -24.74
N PHE A 1154 20.35 8.59 -23.61
CA PHE A 1154 20.82 7.20 -23.50
C PHE A 1154 19.69 6.18 -23.51
N LEU A 1155 18.60 6.36 -22.75
CA LEU A 1155 17.49 5.40 -22.75
C LEU A 1155 16.82 5.31 -24.12
N SER A 1156 16.67 6.45 -24.81
CA SER A 1156 16.15 6.54 -26.17
C SER A 1156 17.03 5.76 -27.18
N PHE A 1157 18.35 5.77 -26.98
CA PHE A 1157 19.30 4.94 -27.73
C PHE A 1157 19.23 3.46 -27.32
N ALA A 1158 19.16 3.17 -26.02
CA ALA A 1158 19.14 1.83 -25.45
C ALA A 1158 17.88 1.05 -25.83
N GLY A 1159 16.72 1.70 -26.00
CA GLY A 1159 15.50 1.08 -26.54
C GLY A 1159 15.66 0.49 -27.94
N GLY A 1160 16.70 0.87 -28.70
CA GLY A 1160 17.09 0.20 -29.95
C GLY A 1160 17.76 -1.18 -29.79
N TYR A 1161 18.03 -1.60 -28.55
CA TYR A 1161 18.66 -2.88 -28.20
C TYR A 1161 17.69 -3.87 -27.52
N ASP A 1162 16.41 -3.50 -27.33
CA ASP A 1162 15.33 -4.41 -26.93
C ASP A 1162 15.05 -5.38 -28.09
N ALA A 1163 15.58 -6.59 -27.99
CA ALA A 1163 15.61 -7.54 -29.09
C ALA A 1163 14.31 -8.35 -29.27
N ASP A 1164 13.45 -8.40 -28.25
CA ASP A 1164 12.15 -9.10 -28.31
C ASP A 1164 10.92 -8.16 -28.19
N GLY A 1165 11.16 -6.85 -27.98
CA GLY A 1165 10.20 -5.77 -28.17
C GLY A 1165 9.21 -5.63 -27.02
N ASN A 1166 9.60 -6.04 -25.81
CA ASN A 1166 8.70 -6.19 -24.67
C ASN A 1166 8.66 -4.95 -23.73
N GLY A 1167 9.57 -3.98 -23.90
CA GLY A 1167 9.70 -2.80 -23.04
C GLY A 1167 10.79 -2.90 -21.95
N TYR A 1168 11.55 -3.99 -21.92
CA TYR A 1168 12.57 -4.30 -20.92
C TYR A 1168 13.86 -4.77 -21.62
N LEU A 1169 15.00 -4.17 -21.27
CA LEU A 1169 16.32 -4.61 -21.71
C LEU A 1169 16.89 -5.66 -20.75
N ARG A 1170 17.58 -6.67 -21.27
CA ARG A 1170 18.41 -7.53 -20.42
C ARG A 1170 19.66 -6.77 -19.98
N GLN A 1171 20.24 -7.15 -18.83
CA GLN A 1171 21.46 -6.56 -18.29
C GLN A 1171 22.56 -6.39 -19.37
N SER A 1172 22.85 -7.43 -20.17
CA SER A 1172 23.89 -7.37 -21.20
C SER A 1172 23.52 -6.50 -22.40
N GLU A 1173 22.24 -6.33 -22.70
CA GLU A 1173 21.76 -5.45 -23.77
C GLU A 1173 21.89 -3.99 -23.36
N LEU A 1174 21.59 -3.68 -22.10
CA LEU A 1174 21.76 -2.38 -21.48
C LEU A 1174 23.25 -2.00 -21.31
N ASP A 1175 24.10 -2.92 -20.85
CA ASP A 1175 25.55 -2.72 -20.74
C ASP A 1175 26.22 -2.57 -22.13
N ARG A 1176 25.80 -3.38 -23.11
CA ARG A 1176 26.24 -3.24 -24.51
C ARG A 1176 25.84 -1.86 -25.05
N ALA A 1177 24.58 -1.47 -24.89
CA ALA A 1177 24.09 -0.16 -25.31
C ALA A 1177 24.91 0.97 -24.66
N ALA A 1178 25.20 0.89 -23.36
CA ALA A 1178 26.01 1.89 -22.65
C ALA A 1178 27.43 1.99 -23.23
N SER A 1179 28.07 0.86 -23.49
CA SER A 1179 29.41 0.82 -24.11
C SER A 1179 29.42 1.41 -25.53
N GLU A 1180 28.40 1.11 -26.34
CA GLU A 1180 28.29 1.59 -27.72
C GLU A 1180 27.89 3.08 -27.78
N TYR A 1181 27.04 3.56 -26.85
CA TYR A 1181 26.67 4.97 -26.71
C TYR A 1181 27.88 5.87 -26.40
N VAL A 1182 28.72 5.44 -25.45
CA VAL A 1182 29.96 6.14 -25.10
C VAL A 1182 30.99 6.02 -26.23
N ALA A 1183 31.19 4.84 -26.81
CA ALA A 1183 32.14 4.63 -27.91
C ALA A 1183 31.75 5.37 -29.21
N GLY A 1184 30.45 5.53 -29.49
CA GLY A 1184 29.92 6.33 -30.60
C GLY A 1184 30.06 7.85 -30.40
N GLY A 1185 30.45 8.29 -29.20
CA GLY A 1185 30.61 9.71 -28.88
C GLY A 1185 29.30 10.45 -28.63
N HIS A 1186 28.20 9.72 -28.39
CA HIS A 1186 26.89 10.30 -28.09
C HIS A 1186 26.83 10.90 -26.67
N ASN A 1187 27.68 10.42 -25.76
CA ASN A 1187 27.82 10.94 -24.41
C ASN A 1187 28.45 12.35 -24.38
N GLN A 1188 27.62 13.38 -24.56
CA GLN A 1188 27.97 14.80 -24.52
C GLN A 1188 27.37 15.47 -23.27
N PRO A 1189 28.02 16.48 -22.67
CA PRO A 1189 27.46 17.20 -21.52
C PRO A 1189 26.24 18.04 -21.92
N THR A 1190 25.15 17.91 -21.16
CA THR A 1190 23.85 18.53 -21.42
C THR A 1190 23.86 20.04 -21.23
N THR A 1191 23.27 20.78 -22.18
CA THR A 1191 23.18 22.26 -22.15
C THR A 1191 21.82 22.81 -21.73
N SER A 1192 20.84 21.95 -21.42
CA SER A 1192 19.55 22.29 -20.81
C SER A 1192 18.90 21.00 -20.28
N PRO A 1193 18.26 20.98 -19.09
CA PRO A 1193 17.75 19.74 -18.49
C PRO A 1193 16.27 19.41 -18.82
N ALA A 1194 15.53 20.29 -19.48
CA ALA A 1194 14.08 20.14 -19.68
C ALA A 1194 13.71 19.50 -21.02
N PHE A 1195 12.89 18.43 -20.97
CA PHE A 1195 12.34 17.71 -22.11
C PHE A 1195 10.84 18.02 -22.29
N THR A 1196 10.32 17.95 -23.53
CA THR A 1196 8.87 18.08 -23.77
C THR A 1196 8.17 16.72 -23.76
N ASP A 1197 6.90 16.69 -23.38
CA ASP A 1197 6.05 15.49 -23.40
C ASP A 1197 6.10 14.81 -24.79
N GLU A 1198 6.08 15.60 -25.87
CA GLU A 1198 6.21 15.09 -27.25
C GLU A 1198 7.52 14.33 -27.50
N GLN A 1199 8.63 14.69 -26.85
CA GLN A 1199 9.92 13.97 -26.95
C GLN A 1199 9.94 12.68 -26.13
N LEU A 1200 9.29 12.69 -24.96
CA LEU A 1200 9.18 11.53 -24.07
C LEU A 1200 8.24 10.47 -24.67
N ILE A 1201 7.06 10.89 -25.16
CA ILE A 1201 6.12 10.01 -25.88
C ILE A 1201 6.76 9.43 -27.16
N ALA A 1202 7.51 10.25 -27.91
CA ALA A 1202 8.28 9.76 -29.06
C ALA A 1202 9.42 8.78 -28.69
N SER A 1203 9.83 8.75 -27.42
CA SER A 1203 10.78 7.81 -26.84
C SER A 1203 10.10 6.64 -26.11
N GLY A 1204 8.80 6.40 -26.35
CA GLY A 1204 8.06 5.24 -25.86
C GLY A 1204 7.32 5.43 -24.53
N TRP A 1205 7.42 6.59 -23.87
CA TRP A 1205 6.79 6.83 -22.57
C TRP A 1205 5.29 7.04 -22.69
N THR A 1206 4.50 6.49 -21.75
CA THR A 1206 3.08 6.83 -21.62
C THR A 1206 2.90 8.18 -20.93
N GLN A 1207 1.77 8.85 -21.16
CA GLN A 1207 1.47 10.11 -20.45
C GLN A 1207 1.42 9.89 -18.92
N GLU A 1208 0.96 8.74 -18.46
CA GLU A 1208 0.90 8.40 -17.04
C GLU A 1208 2.30 8.24 -16.42
N GLN A 1209 3.29 7.70 -17.15
CA GLN A 1209 4.69 7.70 -16.72
C GLN A 1209 5.29 9.11 -16.67
N ILE A 1210 4.98 9.97 -17.66
CA ILE A 1210 5.44 11.36 -17.72
C ILE A 1210 4.87 12.17 -16.55
N ASP A 1211 3.56 12.06 -16.30
CA ASP A 1211 2.88 12.79 -15.22
C ASP A 1211 3.31 12.27 -13.84
N ALA A 1212 3.58 10.96 -13.70
CA ALA A 1212 4.14 10.39 -12.47
C ALA A 1212 5.57 10.88 -12.20
N ALA A 1213 6.47 10.84 -13.19
CA ALA A 1213 7.85 11.32 -13.07
C ALA A 1213 7.92 12.84 -12.80
N ARG A 1214 6.98 13.61 -13.33
CA ARG A 1214 6.84 15.04 -13.07
C ARG A 1214 6.28 15.32 -11.66
N ALA A 1215 5.38 14.47 -11.16
CA ALA A 1215 4.84 14.57 -9.80
C ALA A 1215 5.86 14.17 -8.71
N SER A 1216 6.81 13.29 -9.02
CA SER A 1216 7.93 12.90 -8.15
C SER A 1216 9.15 13.83 -8.24
N GLY A 1217 9.15 14.79 -9.16
CA GLY A 1217 10.29 15.71 -9.39
C GLY A 1217 11.49 15.06 -10.10
N GLN A 1218 11.27 13.99 -10.86
CA GLN A 1218 12.29 13.25 -11.60
C GLN A 1218 12.56 13.84 -13.01
N ILE A 1219 11.69 14.71 -13.54
CA ILE A 1219 11.81 15.46 -14.81
C ILE A 1219 11.21 16.87 -14.71
#